data_AF-A0A0Q9P3K9-F1
#
_entry.id   AF-A0A0Q9P3K9-F1
#
_cell.length_a   1.000
_cell.length_b   1.000
_cell.length_c   1.000
_cell.angle_alpha   90.00
_cell.angle_beta   90.00
_cell.angle_gamma   90.00
#
_symmetry.space_group_name_H-M   'P 1'
#
loop_
_entity.id
_entity.type
_entity.pdbx_description
1 polymer ?
#
loop_
_entity_poly.entity_id
_entity_poly.type
_entity_poly.pdbx_seq_one_letter_code
_entity_poly.pdbx_strand_id
1 'polypeptide(L)'
;MSEVRDSARWLAGQLTANRNAVKALSAPQLGTSSIETGAIEEYDVDGTLASVTGEQFDGTHAAVTLAGPVPPEPVAPTVTAGINSAEVRWNGKFADDALSPMDFSHVAVHASPLESFDPDNTTQRATITGESGDTATVALESGEWYFLLVAVSKAGKWSTPSDVTMGEVQEFTPDSVTDQIIDLDTRLDEVQTGAGGNTITNATVDADIATPGAKDGDRWQKWDTLDAGGKLLATWRWDGAAWIAEAMDPAYLPLIDIGQGTFGSLNGSRLVAESVKAGSLETELVLSTDIVAGNPAGDHARMNPTGFHVMAVPADGGAPTEVVSLGTSSSDYLNITDSTGKTVASIGSTGGMTSTGMDVDAYNPATGVGGLTIGGTQVSDSLAALPKGLVAWASRATNSLYWAGTAAQPYLHLQFDAEAGRAYNVETSPITTDSDTANVEAIIYLQYDDTGAAATTSSPVIASGLSGQISVQTRRTPVTINRMITPSAGPVSLLISYGTVSTGRAKIVPSVNGRTVFLTVTDIGPFVPMTGENRDGTADATTTGAGGSTQAPAPAVKKNYDKTWSATGIRSFMGNGSQYGYNTGYMYSGLQYGTSNGDMSSMAVFPSFTATDVTAGSTITGVWVYVYYDFWYYGSGGDAYIGLHGQTGLTGTAPTKTYSHALSAGWPRAAGRWIKLNPATYDGFRTGQHRGFTLGGSGGGYERYGYAHNPKIRITWTK
;
A
#
# COMPACT_ATOMS: atom_id res chain seq x y z
N MET A 1 11.14 -29.75 11.43
CA MET A 1 10.00 -30.51 10.83
C MET A 1 8.82 -29.63 10.40
N SER A 2 8.57 -28.45 11.00
CA SER A 2 7.53 -27.51 10.54
C SER A 2 7.89 -26.81 9.23
N GLU A 3 9.12 -26.31 9.10
CA GLU A 3 9.58 -25.60 7.87
C GLU A 3 9.47 -26.46 6.60
N VAL A 4 9.70 -27.77 6.72
CA VAL A 4 9.56 -28.73 5.61
C VAL A 4 8.09 -28.90 5.21
N ARG A 5 7.16 -28.81 6.15
CA ARG A 5 5.71 -28.88 5.87
C ARG A 5 5.20 -27.60 5.23
N ASP A 6 5.72 -26.44 5.65
CA ASP A 6 5.31 -25.16 5.09
C ASP A 6 5.87 -24.95 3.68
N SER A 7 7.13 -25.36 3.46
CA SER A 7 7.73 -25.43 2.13
C SER A 7 6.97 -26.36 1.18
N ALA A 8 6.52 -27.52 1.68
CA ALA A 8 5.75 -28.48 0.88
C ALA A 8 4.35 -27.95 0.51
N ARG A 9 3.67 -27.23 1.41
CA ARG A 9 2.38 -26.59 1.12
C ARG A 9 2.51 -25.47 0.09
N TRP A 10 3.55 -24.65 0.21
CA TRP A 10 3.83 -23.59 -0.76
C TRP A 10 4.07 -24.16 -2.16
N LEU A 11 4.89 -25.21 -2.28
CA LEU A 11 5.16 -25.87 -3.56
C LEU A 11 3.90 -26.50 -4.18
N ALA A 12 3.04 -27.11 -3.36
CA ALA A 12 1.77 -27.68 -3.83
C ALA A 12 0.80 -26.59 -4.34
N GLY A 13 0.79 -25.41 -3.71
CA GLY A 13 0.04 -24.24 -4.19
C GLY A 13 0.54 -23.76 -5.56
N GLN A 14 1.86 -23.66 -5.74
CA GLN A 14 2.48 -23.25 -7.01
C GLN A 14 2.19 -24.24 -8.14
N LEU A 15 2.22 -25.55 -7.87
CA LEU A 15 1.90 -26.57 -8.88
C LEU A 15 0.43 -26.51 -9.33
N THR A 16 -0.48 -26.19 -8.41
CA THR A 16 -1.91 -26.08 -8.69
C THR A 16 -2.21 -24.86 -9.54
N ALA A 17 -1.59 -23.71 -9.22
CA ALA A 17 -1.70 -22.49 -10.02
C ALA A 17 -1.19 -22.70 -11.45
N ASN A 18 -0.03 -23.36 -11.62
CA ASN A 18 0.51 -23.67 -12.93
C ASN A 18 -0.38 -24.63 -13.74
N ARG A 19 -0.95 -25.66 -13.12
CA ARG A 19 -1.91 -26.55 -13.80
C ARG A 19 -3.14 -25.79 -14.29
N ASN A 20 -3.65 -24.86 -13.50
CA ASN A 20 -4.81 -24.06 -13.89
C ASN A 20 -4.47 -23.10 -15.05
N ALA A 21 -3.28 -22.51 -15.07
CA ALA A 21 -2.80 -21.67 -16.17
C ALA A 21 -2.62 -22.45 -17.48
N VAL A 22 -2.03 -23.65 -17.41
CA VAL A 22 -1.90 -24.54 -18.58
C VAL A 22 -3.27 -25.00 -19.10
N LYS A 23 -4.23 -25.26 -18.20
CA LYS A 23 -5.60 -25.62 -18.58
C LYS A 23 -6.33 -24.46 -19.26
N ALA A 24 -6.10 -23.22 -18.83
CA ALA A 24 -6.64 -22.02 -19.47
C ALA A 24 -6.07 -21.77 -20.88
N LEU A 25 -4.78 -22.07 -21.09
CA LEU A 25 -4.13 -22.00 -22.41
C LEU A 25 -4.59 -23.11 -23.38
N SER A 26 -5.17 -24.19 -22.87
CA SER A 26 -5.61 -25.34 -23.67
C SER A 26 -7.07 -25.26 -24.17
N ALA A 27 -7.77 -24.15 -23.89
CA ALA A 27 -9.13 -23.91 -24.38
C ALA A 27 -9.16 -22.69 -25.34
N PRO A 28 -9.70 -22.80 -26.56
CA PRO A 28 -9.78 -21.67 -27.49
C PRO A 28 -10.69 -20.58 -26.93
N GLN A 29 -10.18 -19.36 -26.76
CA GLN A 29 -10.95 -18.18 -26.34
C GLN A 29 -10.99 -17.16 -27.48
N LEU A 30 -12.11 -17.10 -28.19
CA LEU A 30 -12.34 -16.17 -29.32
C LEU A 30 -12.55 -14.70 -28.89
N GLY A 31 -12.73 -14.44 -27.59
CA GLY A 31 -13.08 -13.10 -27.06
C GLY A 31 -11.99 -12.05 -27.20
N THR A 32 -10.76 -12.44 -27.54
CA THR A 32 -9.61 -11.53 -27.72
C THR A 32 -8.84 -11.82 -29.01
N SER A 33 -9.49 -12.36 -30.05
CA SER A 33 -8.87 -12.70 -31.33
C SER A 33 -9.37 -11.82 -32.48
N SER A 34 -8.47 -11.50 -33.41
CA SER A 34 -8.74 -10.78 -34.66
C SER A 34 -8.18 -11.56 -35.86
N ILE A 35 -8.81 -11.42 -37.03
CA ILE A 35 -8.32 -11.97 -38.30
C ILE A 35 -7.52 -10.86 -38.99
N GLU A 36 -6.19 -10.93 -38.91
CA GLU A 36 -5.31 -9.89 -39.47
C GLU A 36 -4.99 -10.12 -40.96
N THR A 37 -5.06 -11.37 -41.45
CA THR A 37 -4.88 -11.78 -42.87
C THR A 37 -5.44 -13.20 -43.05
N GLY A 38 -6.17 -13.49 -44.14
CA GLY A 38 -6.79 -14.80 -44.40
C GLY A 38 -8.27 -14.92 -43.97
N ALA A 39 -8.74 -16.15 -43.77
CA ALA A 39 -10.15 -16.42 -43.46
C ALA A 39 -10.35 -17.64 -42.54
N ILE A 40 -11.52 -17.69 -41.90
CA ILE A 40 -12.03 -18.89 -41.22
C ILE A 40 -12.82 -19.70 -42.24
N GLU A 41 -12.38 -20.93 -42.48
CA GLU A 41 -12.99 -21.88 -43.42
C GLU A 41 -13.82 -22.92 -42.63
N GLU A 42 -15.10 -23.04 -42.98
CA GLU A 42 -16.00 -24.08 -42.48
C GLU A 42 -16.12 -25.20 -43.52
N TYR A 43 -15.93 -26.45 -43.09
CA TYR A 43 -16.05 -27.62 -43.95
C TYR A 43 -17.24 -28.47 -43.52
N ASP A 44 -17.96 -29.05 -44.49
CA ASP A 44 -19.04 -30.00 -44.22
C ASP A 44 -18.52 -31.39 -43.80
N VAL A 45 -19.44 -32.31 -43.52
CA VAL A 45 -19.13 -33.67 -43.07
C VAL A 45 -18.32 -34.48 -44.08
N ASP A 46 -18.38 -34.12 -45.35
CA ASP A 46 -17.67 -34.76 -46.46
C ASP A 46 -16.31 -34.09 -46.76
N GLY A 47 -15.96 -33.05 -46.00
CA GLY A 47 -14.72 -32.29 -46.15
C GLY A 47 -14.74 -31.27 -47.28
N THR A 48 -15.92 -30.89 -47.78
CA THR A 48 -16.09 -29.84 -48.79
C THR A 48 -16.24 -28.49 -48.09
N LEU A 49 -15.66 -27.44 -48.66
CA LEU A 49 -15.73 -26.08 -48.12
C LEU A 49 -17.17 -25.55 -48.19
N ALA A 50 -17.76 -25.27 -47.02
CA ALA A 50 -19.16 -24.86 -46.85
C ALA A 50 -19.32 -23.34 -46.69
N SER A 51 -18.43 -22.68 -45.94
CA SER A 51 -18.50 -21.24 -45.66
C SER A 51 -17.10 -20.65 -45.42
N VAL A 52 -16.92 -19.37 -45.72
CA VAL A 52 -15.68 -18.61 -45.49
C VAL A 52 -16.00 -17.26 -44.87
N THR A 53 -15.36 -16.94 -43.74
CA THR A 53 -15.44 -15.60 -43.10
C THR A 53 -14.06 -14.97 -43.06
N GLY A 54 -13.84 -13.94 -43.88
CA GLY A 54 -12.55 -13.26 -44.01
C GLY A 54 -12.22 -12.92 -45.47
N GLU A 55 -10.93 -12.90 -45.78
CA GLU A 55 -10.40 -12.60 -47.12
C GLU A 55 -10.78 -13.67 -48.15
N GLN A 56 -11.31 -13.23 -49.29
CA GLN A 56 -11.75 -14.06 -50.41
C GLN A 56 -10.64 -14.16 -51.47
N PHE A 57 -10.79 -15.07 -52.44
CA PHE A 57 -9.76 -15.29 -53.48
C PHE A 57 -9.47 -14.06 -54.36
N ASP A 58 -10.38 -13.09 -54.39
CA ASP A 58 -10.25 -11.82 -55.13
C ASP A 58 -9.73 -10.66 -54.26
N GLY A 59 -9.38 -10.93 -52.99
CA GLY A 59 -8.88 -9.96 -52.02
C GLY A 59 -9.97 -9.15 -51.31
N THR A 60 -11.26 -9.42 -51.56
CA THR A 60 -12.36 -8.81 -50.81
C THR A 60 -12.56 -9.50 -49.46
N HIS A 61 -13.25 -8.86 -48.52
CA HIS A 61 -13.57 -9.45 -47.21
C HIS A 61 -15.08 -9.60 -47.03
N ALA A 62 -15.55 -10.82 -46.78
CA ALA A 62 -16.97 -11.12 -46.60
C ALA A 62 -17.17 -12.40 -45.77
N ALA A 63 -18.42 -12.62 -45.34
CA ALA A 63 -18.90 -13.92 -44.90
C ALA A 63 -19.72 -14.53 -46.04
N VAL A 64 -19.22 -15.59 -46.67
CA VAL A 64 -19.79 -16.17 -47.90
C VAL A 64 -20.09 -17.65 -47.69
N THR A 65 -21.30 -18.07 -48.04
CA THR A 65 -21.69 -19.49 -48.11
C THR A 65 -21.36 -20.04 -49.49
N LEU A 66 -20.47 -21.04 -49.56
CA LEU A 66 -19.98 -21.63 -50.81
C LEU A 66 -20.68 -22.94 -51.17
N ALA A 67 -21.12 -23.70 -50.16
CA ALA A 67 -21.90 -24.91 -50.35
C ALA A 67 -23.08 -24.95 -49.38
N GLY A 68 -24.30 -24.95 -49.92
CA GLY A 68 -25.56 -25.11 -49.18
C GLY A 68 -26.45 -26.17 -49.84
N PRO A 69 -27.55 -26.58 -49.19
CA PRO A 69 -28.54 -27.47 -49.79
C PRO A 69 -29.22 -26.81 -51.00
N VAL A 70 -29.87 -27.62 -51.84
CA VAL A 70 -30.77 -27.12 -52.89
C VAL A 70 -32.06 -26.64 -52.19
N PRO A 71 -32.56 -25.42 -52.46
CA PRO A 71 -33.80 -24.95 -51.88
C PRO A 71 -35.00 -25.84 -52.25
N PRO A 72 -36.04 -25.92 -51.40
CA PRO A 72 -37.31 -26.54 -51.75
C PRO A 72 -37.99 -25.84 -52.92
N GLU A 73 -38.94 -26.52 -53.58
CA GLU A 73 -39.73 -25.99 -54.68
C GLU A 73 -40.69 -24.89 -54.19
N PRO A 74 -40.70 -23.68 -54.80
CA PRO A 74 -41.64 -22.64 -54.42
C PRO A 74 -43.07 -22.98 -54.88
N VAL A 75 -44.09 -22.55 -54.13
CA VAL A 75 -45.49 -22.64 -54.60
C VAL A 75 -45.68 -21.75 -55.83
N ALA A 76 -46.50 -22.22 -56.78
CA ALA A 76 -46.83 -21.51 -58.01
C ALA A 76 -47.20 -20.03 -57.77
N PRO A 77 -46.80 -19.13 -58.68
CA PRO A 77 -47.06 -17.71 -58.52
C PRO A 77 -48.55 -17.39 -58.67
N THR A 78 -49.00 -16.33 -58.01
CA THR A 78 -50.25 -15.65 -58.43
C THR A 78 -49.88 -14.54 -59.40
N VAL A 79 -50.45 -14.54 -60.60
CA VAL A 79 -50.14 -13.55 -61.64
C VAL A 79 -51.33 -12.62 -61.83
N THR A 80 -51.09 -11.32 -61.68
CA THR A 80 -52.05 -10.26 -62.01
C THR A 80 -51.53 -9.54 -63.26
N ALA A 81 -52.17 -9.78 -64.41
CA ALA A 81 -51.79 -9.11 -65.63
C ALA A 81 -52.22 -7.64 -65.64
N GLY A 82 -51.31 -6.76 -66.08
CA GLY A 82 -51.54 -5.34 -66.27
C GLY A 82 -51.28 -4.94 -67.72
N ILE A 83 -51.25 -3.63 -67.96
CA ILE A 83 -50.97 -3.09 -69.28
C ILE A 83 -49.47 -3.14 -69.56
N ASN A 84 -49.07 -3.81 -70.65
CA ASN A 84 -47.67 -4.07 -71.03
C ASN A 84 -46.77 -4.57 -69.87
N SER A 85 -47.39 -5.22 -68.88
CA SER A 85 -46.71 -5.71 -67.68
C SER A 85 -47.54 -6.78 -67.00
N ALA A 86 -46.91 -7.60 -66.17
CA ALA A 86 -47.59 -8.49 -65.24
C ALA A 86 -46.97 -8.33 -63.86
N GLU A 87 -47.80 -8.31 -62.82
CA GLU A 87 -47.36 -8.42 -61.43
C GLU A 87 -47.40 -9.90 -61.04
N VAL A 88 -46.22 -10.43 -60.72
CA VAL A 88 -46.06 -11.83 -60.30
C VAL A 88 -45.81 -11.84 -58.80
N ARG A 89 -46.68 -12.53 -58.06
CA ARG A 89 -46.61 -12.64 -56.62
C ARG A 89 -46.20 -14.04 -56.19
N TRP A 90 -45.22 -14.10 -55.29
CA TRP A 90 -44.95 -15.28 -54.48
C TRP A 90 -45.46 -15.06 -53.06
N ASN A 91 -46.08 -16.07 -52.46
CA ASN A 91 -46.72 -15.98 -51.14
C ASN A 91 -45.79 -16.36 -49.97
N GLY A 92 -44.50 -16.55 -50.24
CA GLY A 92 -43.50 -16.93 -49.23
C GLY A 92 -43.53 -18.40 -48.84
N LYS A 93 -44.31 -19.23 -49.53
CA LYS A 93 -44.44 -20.66 -49.22
C LYS A 93 -43.76 -21.54 -50.25
N PHE A 94 -43.28 -22.67 -49.77
CA PHE A 94 -42.75 -23.76 -50.57
C PHE A 94 -43.75 -24.91 -50.63
N ALA A 95 -43.64 -25.75 -51.66
CA ALA A 95 -44.45 -26.95 -51.81
C ALA A 95 -44.34 -27.85 -50.57
N ASP A 96 -45.39 -28.62 -50.30
CA ASP A 96 -45.50 -29.52 -49.12
C ASP A 96 -45.29 -28.83 -47.75
N ASP A 97 -45.55 -27.52 -47.66
CA ASP A 97 -45.30 -26.69 -46.48
C ASP A 97 -43.84 -26.76 -45.98
N ALA A 98 -42.88 -26.96 -46.90
CA ALA A 98 -41.46 -26.93 -46.56
C ALA A 98 -41.05 -25.57 -45.98
N LEU A 99 -40.15 -25.58 -44.98
CA LEU A 99 -39.65 -24.37 -44.35
C LEU A 99 -38.68 -23.64 -45.28
N SER A 100 -38.75 -22.30 -45.27
CA SER A 100 -37.79 -21.46 -45.98
C SER A 100 -36.36 -21.73 -45.47
N PRO A 101 -35.38 -22.02 -46.36
CA PRO A 101 -34.00 -22.23 -45.94
C PRO A 101 -33.39 -20.97 -45.33
N MET A 102 -32.55 -21.12 -44.30
CA MET A 102 -31.83 -20.00 -43.68
C MET A 102 -30.76 -19.38 -44.62
N ASP A 103 -30.37 -20.11 -45.65
CA ASP A 103 -29.50 -19.67 -46.73
C ASP A 103 -30.29 -19.26 -47.99
N PHE A 104 -31.58 -18.95 -47.88
CA PHE A 104 -32.38 -18.40 -48.97
C PHE A 104 -31.78 -17.07 -49.48
N SER A 105 -31.73 -16.89 -50.79
CA SER A 105 -31.27 -15.66 -51.45
C SER A 105 -32.45 -14.89 -52.05
N HIS A 106 -33.17 -15.51 -52.97
CA HIS A 106 -34.34 -14.92 -53.64
C HIS A 106 -35.12 -16.01 -54.40
N VAL A 107 -36.33 -15.66 -54.84
CA VAL A 107 -37.07 -16.39 -55.88
C VAL A 107 -36.89 -15.67 -57.21
N ALA A 108 -36.44 -16.39 -58.23
CA ALA A 108 -36.37 -15.92 -59.61
C ALA A 108 -37.72 -16.15 -60.31
N VAL A 109 -38.22 -15.10 -60.96
CA VAL A 109 -39.45 -15.14 -61.76
C VAL A 109 -39.06 -15.37 -63.21
N HIS A 110 -39.50 -16.49 -63.78
CA HIS A 110 -39.29 -16.79 -65.20
C HIS A 110 -40.60 -16.67 -65.98
N ALA A 111 -40.51 -16.13 -67.21
CA ALA A 111 -41.65 -15.96 -68.08
C ALA A 111 -41.32 -16.29 -69.55
N SER A 112 -42.24 -16.96 -70.23
CA SER A 112 -42.12 -17.36 -71.64
C SER A 112 -43.48 -17.30 -72.35
N PRO A 113 -43.53 -17.01 -73.66
CA PRO A 113 -44.76 -17.16 -74.45
C PRO A 113 -45.10 -18.63 -74.75
N LEU A 114 -44.22 -19.58 -74.39
CA LEU A 114 -44.45 -21.02 -74.51
C LEU A 114 -44.91 -21.61 -73.17
N GLU A 115 -45.94 -22.45 -73.19
CA GLU A 115 -46.50 -23.10 -71.99
C GLU A 115 -45.49 -24.01 -71.28
N SER A 116 -44.62 -24.68 -72.04
CA SER A 116 -43.54 -25.53 -71.51
C SER A 116 -42.20 -24.95 -71.89
N PHE A 117 -41.40 -24.55 -70.90
CA PHE A 117 -40.06 -24.01 -71.09
C PHE A 117 -39.15 -24.36 -69.90
N ASP A 118 -37.86 -24.52 -70.18
CA ASP A 118 -36.84 -24.74 -69.13
C ASP A 118 -36.37 -23.37 -68.60
N PRO A 119 -36.38 -23.14 -67.28
CA PRO A 119 -35.89 -21.89 -66.72
C PRO A 119 -34.38 -21.75 -66.91
N ASP A 120 -33.98 -20.56 -67.35
CA ASP A 120 -32.59 -20.15 -67.53
C ASP A 120 -32.47 -18.62 -67.36
N ASN A 121 -31.25 -18.08 -67.52
CA ASN A 121 -31.02 -16.65 -67.38
C ASN A 121 -31.73 -15.79 -68.46
N THR A 122 -32.20 -16.38 -69.56
CA THR A 122 -32.89 -15.64 -70.65
C THR A 122 -34.39 -15.53 -70.41
N THR A 123 -34.97 -16.49 -69.69
CA THR A 123 -36.37 -16.52 -69.28
C THR A 123 -36.60 -15.80 -67.96
N GLN A 124 -35.56 -15.57 -67.15
CA GLN A 124 -35.64 -14.79 -65.91
C GLN A 124 -35.98 -13.32 -66.20
N ARG A 125 -37.08 -12.82 -65.62
CA ARG A 125 -37.58 -11.45 -65.81
C ARG A 125 -37.50 -10.57 -64.57
N ALA A 126 -37.57 -11.16 -63.38
CA ALA A 126 -37.45 -10.44 -62.12
C ALA A 126 -36.98 -11.35 -60.98
N THR A 127 -36.73 -10.75 -59.82
CA THR A 127 -36.40 -11.44 -58.57
C THR A 127 -37.24 -10.91 -57.41
N ILE A 128 -37.61 -11.80 -56.51
CA ILE A 128 -38.37 -11.53 -55.29
C ILE A 128 -37.46 -11.89 -54.11
N THR A 129 -37.04 -10.89 -53.33
CA THR A 129 -36.06 -11.07 -52.22
C THR A 129 -36.72 -11.24 -50.85
N GLY A 130 -38.01 -10.92 -50.71
CA GLY A 130 -38.74 -11.09 -49.46
C GLY A 130 -38.99 -12.56 -49.11
N GLU A 131 -38.42 -13.02 -47.99
CA GLU A 131 -38.55 -14.41 -47.49
C GLU A 131 -39.99 -14.80 -47.14
N SER A 132 -40.84 -13.82 -46.80
CA SER A 132 -42.27 -14.02 -46.52
C SER A 132 -43.16 -13.88 -47.78
N GLY A 133 -42.55 -13.81 -48.95
CA GLY A 133 -43.24 -13.51 -50.21
C GLY A 133 -43.33 -12.01 -50.47
N ASP A 134 -43.25 -11.65 -51.74
CA ASP A 134 -43.39 -10.29 -52.23
C ASP A 134 -43.87 -10.35 -53.69
N THR A 135 -44.08 -9.19 -54.29
CA THR A 135 -44.50 -9.02 -55.67
C THR A 135 -43.36 -8.49 -56.53
N ALA A 136 -43.25 -8.96 -57.77
CA ALA A 136 -42.39 -8.36 -58.77
C ALA A 136 -43.17 -8.01 -60.03
N THR A 137 -43.03 -6.79 -60.51
CA THR A 137 -43.62 -6.35 -61.78
C THR A 137 -42.64 -6.60 -62.92
N VAL A 138 -43.07 -7.32 -63.94
CA VAL A 138 -42.30 -7.59 -65.15
C VAL A 138 -42.93 -6.89 -66.34
N ALA A 139 -42.14 -6.14 -67.10
CA ALA A 139 -42.58 -5.54 -68.35
C ALA A 139 -42.58 -6.61 -69.45
N LEU A 140 -43.72 -6.78 -70.12
CA LEU A 140 -43.94 -7.81 -71.14
C LEU A 140 -44.78 -7.23 -72.27
N GLU A 141 -44.57 -7.72 -73.49
CA GLU A 141 -45.44 -7.38 -74.62
C GLU A 141 -46.83 -8.00 -74.42
N SER A 142 -47.86 -7.37 -75.01
CA SER A 142 -49.24 -7.87 -74.92
C SER A 142 -49.38 -9.27 -75.52
N GLY A 143 -50.10 -10.14 -74.83
CA GLY A 143 -50.31 -11.53 -75.25
C GLY A 143 -50.30 -12.51 -74.08
N GLU A 144 -50.44 -13.79 -74.39
CA GLU A 144 -50.38 -14.88 -73.39
C GLU A 144 -48.93 -15.13 -72.97
N TRP A 145 -48.70 -15.12 -71.66
CA TRP A 145 -47.42 -15.44 -71.05
C TRP A 145 -47.59 -16.49 -69.95
N TYR A 146 -46.62 -17.37 -69.85
CA TYR A 146 -46.55 -18.45 -68.87
C TYR A 146 -45.41 -18.18 -67.89
N PHE A 147 -45.72 -18.29 -66.60
CA PHE A 147 -44.84 -17.92 -65.50
C PHE A 147 -44.58 -19.10 -64.59
N LEU A 148 -43.35 -19.22 -64.13
CA LEU A 148 -42.97 -20.16 -63.06
C LEU A 148 -41.91 -19.52 -62.16
N LEU A 149 -41.75 -20.09 -60.97
CA LEU A 149 -40.84 -19.60 -59.95
C LEU A 149 -39.73 -20.63 -59.69
N VAL A 150 -38.52 -20.13 -59.45
CA VAL A 150 -37.36 -20.94 -59.02
C VAL A 150 -36.74 -20.30 -57.79
N ALA A 151 -36.60 -21.04 -56.70
CA ALA A 151 -35.93 -20.54 -55.50
C ALA A 151 -34.41 -20.74 -55.61
N VAL A 152 -33.65 -19.74 -55.17
CA VAL A 152 -32.19 -19.71 -55.27
C VAL A 152 -31.57 -19.56 -53.88
N SER A 153 -30.58 -20.40 -53.54
CA SER A 153 -29.81 -20.28 -52.30
C SER A 153 -28.68 -19.25 -52.41
N LYS A 154 -28.11 -18.82 -51.28
CA LYS A 154 -26.91 -17.98 -51.22
C LYS A 154 -25.69 -18.62 -51.87
N ALA A 155 -25.66 -19.96 -51.94
CA ALA A 155 -24.66 -20.73 -52.68
C ALA A 155 -24.97 -20.85 -54.19
N GLY A 156 -26.03 -20.21 -54.68
CA GLY A 156 -26.39 -20.16 -56.11
C GLY A 156 -27.06 -21.42 -56.65
N LYS A 157 -27.55 -22.33 -55.80
CA LYS A 157 -28.27 -23.54 -56.24
C LYS A 157 -29.74 -23.23 -56.51
N TRP A 158 -30.27 -23.76 -57.62
CA TRP A 158 -31.65 -23.59 -58.06
C TRP A 158 -32.51 -24.75 -57.59
N SER A 159 -33.72 -24.47 -57.11
CA SER A 159 -34.73 -25.49 -56.78
C SER A 159 -35.30 -26.16 -58.02
N THR A 160 -36.13 -27.19 -57.81
CA THR A 160 -37.13 -27.57 -58.81
C THR A 160 -38.04 -26.37 -59.10
N PRO A 161 -38.43 -26.12 -60.37
CA PRO A 161 -39.36 -25.05 -60.72
C PRO A 161 -40.77 -25.32 -60.21
N SER A 162 -41.52 -24.28 -59.87
CA SER A 162 -42.94 -24.39 -59.52
C SER A 162 -43.80 -24.85 -60.69
N ASP A 163 -45.05 -25.24 -60.40
CA ASP A 163 -46.10 -25.32 -61.43
C ASP A 163 -46.25 -23.99 -62.20
N VAL A 164 -46.59 -24.11 -63.49
CA VAL A 164 -46.74 -22.98 -64.42
C VAL A 164 -48.09 -22.29 -64.22
N THR A 165 -48.10 -20.96 -64.23
CA THR A 165 -49.30 -20.12 -64.20
C THR A 165 -49.37 -19.22 -65.43
N MET A 166 -50.52 -19.16 -66.09
CA MET A 166 -50.73 -18.29 -67.26
C MET A 166 -51.27 -16.91 -66.84
N GLY A 167 -50.78 -15.85 -67.50
CA GLY A 167 -51.32 -14.51 -67.43
C GLY A 167 -51.42 -13.86 -68.82
N GLU A 168 -52.55 -13.20 -69.09
CA GLU A 168 -52.80 -12.51 -70.36
C GLU A 168 -52.48 -11.01 -70.23
N VAL A 169 -51.32 -10.59 -70.74
CA VAL A 169 -50.83 -9.21 -70.65
C VAL A 169 -51.63 -8.32 -71.59
N GLN A 170 -52.22 -7.25 -71.02
CA GLN A 170 -53.13 -6.38 -71.74
C GLN A 170 -52.37 -5.35 -72.59
N GLU A 171 -52.93 -5.02 -73.76
CA GLU A 171 -52.42 -3.96 -74.62
C GLU A 171 -52.74 -2.58 -74.03
N PHE A 172 -51.82 -1.61 -74.22
CA PHE A 172 -52.08 -0.21 -73.88
C PHE A 172 -53.06 0.40 -74.89
N THR A 173 -54.31 0.61 -74.47
CA THR A 173 -55.30 1.42 -75.22
C THR A 173 -55.56 2.76 -74.53
N PRO A 174 -55.70 3.88 -75.27
CA PRO A 174 -55.94 5.22 -74.71
C PRO A 174 -57.10 5.35 -73.71
N ASP A 175 -58.05 4.42 -73.71
CA ASP A 175 -59.23 4.47 -72.83
C ASP A 175 -58.91 4.16 -71.34
N SER A 176 -57.84 3.42 -71.05
CA SER A 176 -57.45 2.97 -69.69
C SER A 176 -56.94 4.08 -68.75
N VAL A 177 -56.54 5.22 -69.30
CA VAL A 177 -56.04 6.39 -68.54
C VAL A 177 -57.19 7.24 -67.98
N THR A 178 -58.37 7.17 -68.59
CA THR A 178 -59.52 8.02 -68.20
C THR A 178 -60.19 7.54 -66.90
N ASP A 179 -60.20 6.22 -66.64
CA ASP A 179 -60.82 5.65 -65.44
C ASP A 179 -59.95 5.84 -64.17
N GLN A 180 -58.63 5.85 -64.28
CA GLN A 180 -57.72 6.07 -63.14
C GLN A 180 -57.70 7.54 -62.65
N ILE A 181 -57.98 8.49 -63.56
CA ILE A 181 -58.09 9.92 -63.20
C ILE A 181 -59.37 10.18 -62.40
N ILE A 182 -60.45 9.42 -62.63
CA ILE A 182 -61.72 9.56 -61.91
C ILE A 182 -61.66 8.96 -60.48
N ASP A 183 -60.90 7.89 -60.26
CA ASP A 183 -60.69 7.28 -58.93
C ASP A 183 -59.82 8.16 -58.01
N LEU A 184 -58.81 8.83 -58.56
CA LEU A 184 -57.95 9.75 -57.82
C LEU A 184 -58.70 11.00 -57.34
N ASP A 185 -59.60 11.55 -58.16
CA ASP A 185 -60.43 12.70 -57.78
C ASP A 185 -61.43 12.33 -56.66
N THR A 186 -61.98 11.12 -56.72
CA THR A 186 -62.92 10.61 -55.70
C THR A 186 -62.23 10.36 -54.36
N ARG A 187 -61.01 9.78 -54.36
CA ARG A 187 -60.23 9.54 -53.14
C ARG A 187 -59.69 10.83 -52.50
N LEU A 188 -59.44 11.87 -53.30
CA LEU A 188 -59.02 13.18 -52.80
C LEU A 188 -60.18 13.87 -52.05
N ASP A 189 -61.41 13.76 -52.57
CA ASP A 189 -62.61 14.27 -51.92
C ASP A 189 -62.95 13.51 -50.62
N GLU A 190 -62.77 12.19 -50.57
CA GLU A 190 -63.00 11.37 -49.36
C GLU A 190 -62.00 11.65 -48.23
N VAL A 191 -60.72 11.89 -48.54
CA VAL A 191 -59.70 12.27 -47.53
C VAL A 191 -59.96 13.66 -46.96
N GLN A 192 -60.46 14.60 -47.78
CA GLN A 192 -60.80 15.95 -47.32
C GLN A 192 -62.11 16.04 -46.53
N THR A 193 -63.06 15.13 -46.75
CA THR A 193 -64.34 15.09 -46.01
C THR A 193 -64.36 14.12 -44.83
N GLY A 194 -63.43 13.16 -44.75
CA GLY A 194 -63.36 12.15 -43.68
C GLY A 194 -62.59 12.55 -42.40
N ALA A 195 -61.77 13.60 -42.43
CA ALA A 195 -61.08 14.12 -41.24
C ALA A 195 -61.78 15.40 -40.75
N GLY A 196 -62.33 15.40 -39.53
CA GLY A 196 -62.88 16.60 -38.86
C GLY A 196 -61.80 17.63 -38.56
N GLY A 197 -61.29 18.27 -39.62
CA GLY A 197 -59.95 18.84 -39.71
C GLY A 197 -59.67 20.01 -38.79
N ASN A 198 -58.88 19.72 -37.75
CA ASN A 198 -58.07 20.70 -37.05
C ASN A 198 -56.74 20.85 -37.80
N THR A 199 -56.33 22.08 -38.07
CA THR A 199 -55.10 22.43 -38.77
C THR A 199 -53.98 22.70 -37.77
N ILE A 200 -52.75 22.28 -38.11
CA ILE A 200 -51.54 22.67 -37.38
C ILE A 200 -50.81 23.70 -38.22
N THR A 201 -50.72 24.93 -37.73
CA THR A 201 -49.97 26.01 -38.37
C THR A 201 -48.58 26.12 -37.76
N ASN A 202 -47.55 25.87 -38.56
CA ASN A 202 -46.16 26.14 -38.21
C ASN A 202 -45.79 27.55 -38.68
N ALA A 203 -45.38 28.42 -37.76
CA ALA A 203 -45.02 29.80 -38.05
C ALA A 203 -43.80 30.24 -37.24
N THR A 204 -43.15 31.33 -37.64
CA THR A 204 -42.07 31.96 -36.86
C THR A 204 -42.55 33.08 -35.92
N VAL A 205 -43.87 33.31 -35.88
CA VAL A 205 -44.53 34.38 -35.14
C VAL A 205 -45.56 33.82 -34.16
N ASP A 206 -45.95 34.64 -33.18
CA ASP A 206 -47.01 34.30 -32.24
C ASP A 206 -48.38 34.23 -32.94
N ALA A 207 -49.30 33.45 -32.38
CA ALA A 207 -50.65 33.33 -32.92
C ALA A 207 -51.42 34.67 -32.79
N ASP A 208 -52.01 35.14 -33.89
CA ASP A 208 -52.84 36.36 -33.91
C ASP A 208 -54.33 35.98 -33.86
N ILE A 209 -55.10 36.75 -33.09
CA ILE A 209 -56.52 36.56 -32.80
C ILE A 209 -57.40 36.69 -34.05
N ALA A 210 -56.86 37.26 -35.13
CA ALA A 210 -57.59 37.62 -36.35
C ALA A 210 -57.39 36.65 -37.53
N THR A 211 -56.91 35.42 -37.32
CA THR A 211 -56.71 34.46 -38.41
C THR A 211 -58.08 33.99 -38.95
N PRO A 212 -58.52 34.41 -40.16
CA PRO A 212 -59.85 34.07 -40.64
C PRO A 212 -59.94 32.57 -40.95
N GLY A 213 -60.89 31.86 -40.33
CA GLY A 213 -61.17 30.46 -40.63
C GLY A 213 -60.64 29.43 -39.63
N ALA A 214 -60.08 29.85 -38.48
CA ALA A 214 -59.68 28.93 -37.41
C ALA A 214 -60.88 28.16 -36.82
N LYS A 215 -60.72 26.86 -36.64
CA LYS A 215 -61.72 25.92 -36.09
C LYS A 215 -61.32 25.49 -34.68
N ASP A 216 -62.32 25.19 -33.85
CA ASP A 216 -62.08 24.69 -32.48
C ASP A 216 -61.19 23.46 -32.50
N GLY A 217 -60.07 23.53 -31.78
CA GLY A 217 -59.03 22.50 -31.76
C GLY A 217 -57.89 22.66 -32.77
N ASP A 218 -57.90 23.69 -33.63
CA ASP A 218 -56.72 24.07 -34.43
C ASP A 218 -55.52 24.35 -33.51
N ARG A 219 -54.30 24.12 -34.02
CA ARG A 219 -53.05 24.31 -33.30
C ARG A 219 -52.12 25.29 -34.02
N TRP A 220 -51.46 26.13 -33.23
CA TRP A 220 -50.39 27.01 -33.69
C TRP A 220 -49.09 26.60 -33.03
N GLN A 221 -48.02 26.53 -33.81
CA GLN A 221 -46.69 26.16 -33.35
C GLN A 221 -45.72 27.24 -33.82
N LYS A 222 -45.13 27.95 -32.86
CA LYS A 222 -44.08 28.92 -33.13
C LYS A 222 -42.73 28.23 -33.11
N TRP A 223 -42.02 28.32 -34.22
CA TRP A 223 -40.65 27.84 -34.37
C TRP A 223 -39.69 29.03 -34.45
N ASP A 224 -38.43 28.86 -34.07
CA ASP A 224 -37.40 29.88 -34.30
C ASP A 224 -37.07 30.06 -35.80
N THR A 225 -37.10 28.97 -36.56
CA THR A 225 -37.06 28.90 -38.03
C THR A 225 -37.94 27.75 -38.54
N LEU A 226 -38.41 27.84 -39.79
CA LEU A 226 -39.11 26.76 -40.48
C LEU A 226 -38.16 25.88 -41.32
N ASP A 227 -36.87 26.19 -41.31
CA ASP A 227 -35.84 25.34 -41.92
C ASP A 227 -35.64 24.05 -41.11
N ALA A 228 -35.01 23.06 -41.73
CA ALA A 228 -34.67 21.80 -41.07
C ALA A 228 -33.80 22.05 -39.81
N GLY A 229 -34.26 21.57 -38.65
CA GLY A 229 -33.59 21.76 -37.36
C GLY A 229 -34.09 22.94 -36.53
N GLY A 230 -35.16 23.62 -36.94
CA GLY A 230 -35.84 24.63 -36.12
C GLY A 230 -36.29 24.08 -34.76
N LYS A 231 -36.35 24.96 -33.76
CA LYS A 231 -36.78 24.68 -32.38
C LYS A 231 -38.18 25.20 -32.16
N LEU A 232 -39.06 24.35 -31.63
CA LEU A 232 -40.39 24.76 -31.18
C LEU A 232 -40.26 25.64 -29.93
N LEU A 233 -40.77 26.88 -30.02
CA LEU A 233 -40.69 27.90 -28.97
C LEU A 233 -41.98 27.98 -28.13
N ALA A 234 -43.15 27.76 -28.74
CA ALA A 234 -44.44 27.82 -28.07
C ALA A 234 -45.53 27.15 -28.91
N THR A 235 -46.61 26.71 -28.26
CA THR A 235 -47.80 26.19 -28.95
C THR A 235 -49.09 26.76 -28.36
N TRP A 236 -50.10 26.94 -29.22
CA TRP A 236 -51.43 27.41 -28.86
C TRP A 236 -52.48 26.47 -29.43
N ARG A 237 -53.65 26.43 -28.80
CA ARG A 237 -54.85 25.76 -29.29
C ARG A 237 -55.98 26.77 -29.44
N TRP A 238 -56.68 26.74 -30.57
CA TRP A 238 -57.90 27.52 -30.76
C TRP A 238 -59.05 26.86 -29.99
N ASP A 239 -59.78 27.62 -29.17
CA ASP A 239 -60.89 27.12 -28.34
C ASP A 239 -62.29 27.45 -28.91
N GLY A 240 -62.33 27.92 -30.16
CA GLY A 240 -63.54 28.42 -30.81
C GLY A 240 -63.69 29.94 -30.74
N ALA A 241 -62.91 30.64 -29.90
CA ALA A 241 -62.97 32.09 -29.76
C ALA A 241 -61.60 32.78 -29.77
N ALA A 242 -60.55 32.14 -29.23
CA ALA A 242 -59.20 32.69 -29.17
C ALA A 242 -58.11 31.61 -29.22
N TRP A 243 -56.90 32.03 -29.58
CA TRP A 243 -55.70 31.20 -29.42
C TRP A 243 -55.29 31.20 -27.95
N ILE A 244 -55.44 30.05 -27.31
CA ILE A 244 -54.99 29.83 -25.93
C ILE A 244 -53.61 29.21 -25.95
N ALA A 245 -52.63 29.89 -25.35
CA ALA A 245 -51.29 29.33 -25.18
C ALA A 245 -51.39 28.06 -24.34
N GLU A 246 -50.96 26.93 -24.90
CA GLU A 246 -50.88 25.69 -24.13
C GLU A 246 -49.66 25.81 -23.21
N ALA A 247 -49.90 26.00 -21.92
CA ALA A 247 -48.86 25.81 -20.94
C ALA A 247 -48.51 24.32 -20.90
N MET A 248 -47.24 23.96 -21.10
CA MET A 248 -46.77 22.64 -20.73
C MET A 248 -46.76 22.57 -19.20
N ASP A 249 -47.83 22.03 -18.63
CA ASP A 249 -47.91 21.77 -17.20
C ASP A 249 -46.85 20.70 -16.84
N PRO A 250 -45.96 20.95 -15.86
CA PRO A 250 -44.97 19.97 -15.39
C PRO A 250 -45.56 18.61 -14.99
N ALA A 251 -46.86 18.55 -14.68
CA ALA A 251 -47.56 17.32 -14.32
C ALA A 251 -47.80 16.36 -15.51
N TYR A 252 -47.65 16.80 -16.76
CA TYR A 252 -48.00 16.01 -17.96
C TYR A 252 -46.81 15.42 -18.73
N LEU A 253 -45.63 15.30 -18.13
CA LEU A 253 -44.50 14.54 -18.70
C LEU A 253 -44.31 13.16 -18.03
N PRO A 254 -45.26 12.21 -18.10
CA PRO A 254 -45.02 10.85 -17.63
C PRO A 254 -44.10 10.11 -18.61
N LEU A 255 -42.96 9.62 -18.10
CA LEU A 255 -41.97 8.78 -18.80
C LEU A 255 -41.54 9.33 -20.18
N ILE A 256 -40.55 10.23 -20.18
CA ILE A 256 -39.75 10.45 -21.38
C ILE A 256 -38.66 9.37 -21.40
N ASP A 257 -38.76 8.41 -22.32
CA ASP A 257 -37.61 7.60 -22.70
C ASP A 257 -36.73 8.46 -23.63
N ILE A 258 -35.59 8.90 -23.09
CA ILE A 258 -34.67 9.82 -23.74
C ILE A 258 -33.63 9.09 -24.61
N GLY A 259 -33.55 7.75 -24.56
CA GLY A 259 -32.59 6.92 -25.31
C GLY A 259 -31.12 7.38 -25.18
N GLN A 260 -30.71 8.30 -26.05
CA GLN A 260 -29.40 8.97 -26.07
C GLN A 260 -29.59 10.49 -26.20
N GLY A 261 -29.91 11.17 -25.10
CA GLY A 261 -30.04 12.63 -25.06
C GLY A 261 -28.77 13.32 -24.53
N THR A 262 -28.30 14.36 -25.21
CA THR A 262 -27.25 15.26 -24.70
C THR A 262 -27.91 16.48 -24.06
N PHE A 263 -27.76 16.66 -22.75
CA PHE A 263 -28.30 17.81 -22.03
C PHE A 263 -27.16 18.77 -21.65
N GLY A 264 -27.37 20.07 -21.80
CA GLY A 264 -26.43 21.07 -21.31
C GLY A 264 -26.40 21.15 -19.79
N SER A 265 -27.57 21.13 -19.13
CA SER A 265 -27.69 21.13 -17.67
C SER A 265 -29.00 20.47 -17.24
N LEU A 266 -28.94 19.55 -16.28
CA LEU A 266 -30.10 18.95 -15.61
C LEU A 266 -30.13 19.46 -14.17
N ASN A 267 -31.12 20.29 -13.82
CA ASN A 267 -31.30 20.83 -12.48
C ASN A 267 -32.64 20.35 -11.91
N GLY A 268 -32.61 19.76 -10.72
CA GLY A 268 -33.80 19.35 -9.98
C GLY A 268 -33.48 19.17 -8.51
N SER A 269 -34.49 19.27 -7.64
CA SER A 269 -34.34 19.05 -6.20
C SER A 269 -34.02 17.59 -5.84
N ARG A 270 -34.32 16.64 -6.73
CA ARG A 270 -34.03 15.21 -6.55
C ARG A 270 -33.86 14.51 -7.89
N LEU A 271 -32.75 13.80 -8.06
CA LEU A 271 -32.55 12.81 -9.12
C LEU A 271 -32.71 11.41 -8.52
N VAL A 272 -33.64 10.61 -9.04
CA VAL A 272 -33.79 9.19 -8.68
C VAL A 272 -33.38 8.39 -9.91
N ALA A 273 -32.24 7.71 -9.86
CA ALA A 273 -31.71 6.91 -10.96
C ALA A 273 -31.14 5.60 -10.39
N GLU A 274 -31.29 4.50 -11.14
CA GLU A 274 -30.68 3.22 -10.77
C GLU A 274 -29.15 3.26 -10.90
N SER A 275 -28.63 3.93 -11.94
CA SER A 275 -27.21 4.18 -12.11
C SER A 275 -26.96 5.51 -12.81
N VAL A 276 -25.85 6.18 -12.42
CA VAL A 276 -25.37 7.40 -13.07
C VAL A 276 -23.89 7.18 -13.42
N LYS A 277 -23.56 7.15 -14.71
CA LYS A 277 -22.18 7.10 -15.19
C LYS A 277 -21.71 8.52 -15.51
N ALA A 278 -21.00 9.15 -14.57
CA ALA A 278 -20.40 10.47 -14.76
C ALA A 278 -18.88 10.33 -15.02
N GLY A 279 -18.35 11.04 -16.03
CA GLY A 279 -16.91 11.05 -16.32
C GLY A 279 -16.08 11.70 -15.19
N SER A 280 -16.67 12.68 -14.53
CA SER A 280 -16.25 13.23 -13.25
C SER A 280 -17.51 13.57 -12.45
N LEU A 281 -17.64 13.06 -11.22
CA LEU A 281 -18.57 13.62 -10.26
C LEU A 281 -17.88 14.87 -9.70
N GLU A 282 -17.82 15.93 -10.50
CA GLU A 282 -17.28 17.25 -10.13
C GLU A 282 -18.30 17.98 -9.26
N THR A 283 -18.54 17.40 -8.11
CA THR A 283 -19.27 18.07 -7.06
C THR A 283 -18.29 19.05 -6.40
N GLU A 284 -18.51 20.35 -6.58
CA GLU A 284 -18.58 21.19 -5.39
C GLU A 284 -19.70 20.57 -4.52
N LEU A 285 -19.39 19.50 -3.77
CA LEU A 285 -20.23 19.03 -2.66
C LEU A 285 -20.12 20.17 -1.67
N VAL A 286 -20.99 21.16 -1.79
CA VAL A 286 -21.13 22.27 -0.87
C VAL A 286 -21.46 21.68 0.50
N LEU A 287 -20.41 21.41 1.29
CA LEU A 287 -20.28 21.46 2.75
C LEU A 287 -21.48 20.99 3.62
N SER A 288 -22.40 20.17 3.10
CA SER A 288 -23.63 19.74 3.80
C SER A 288 -24.09 18.31 3.49
N THR A 289 -23.42 17.63 2.57
CA THR A 289 -23.83 16.32 2.05
C THR A 289 -22.93 15.22 2.61
N ASP A 290 -23.55 14.27 3.31
CA ASP A 290 -22.92 13.03 3.73
C ASP A 290 -22.80 12.08 2.52
N ILE A 291 -21.59 11.63 2.22
CA ILE A 291 -21.37 10.47 1.34
C ILE A 291 -21.30 9.26 2.26
N VAL A 292 -22.28 8.36 2.15
CA VAL A 292 -22.34 7.13 2.94
C VAL A 292 -22.16 5.92 2.03
N ALA A 293 -21.10 5.15 2.28
CA ALA A 293 -20.83 3.88 1.63
C ALA A 293 -21.09 2.74 2.64
N GLY A 294 -22.17 2.00 2.46
CA GLY A 294 -22.62 0.93 3.35
C GLY A 294 -24.05 1.14 3.84
N ASN A 295 -24.44 0.43 4.91
CA ASN A 295 -25.75 0.61 5.53
C ASN A 295 -25.69 1.81 6.50
N PRO A 296 -26.42 2.91 6.27
CA PRO A 296 -26.39 4.07 7.17
C PRO A 296 -26.84 3.75 8.60
N ALA A 297 -27.64 2.70 8.79
CA ALA A 297 -28.07 2.20 10.09
C ALA A 297 -27.17 1.08 10.67
N GLY A 298 -26.12 0.69 9.95
CA GLY A 298 -25.20 -0.41 10.27
C GLY A 298 -23.75 -0.04 9.97
N ASP A 299 -22.97 -0.99 9.46
CA ASP A 299 -21.58 -0.75 9.04
C ASP A 299 -21.53 0.15 7.81
N HIS A 300 -20.81 1.27 7.92
CA HIS A 300 -20.63 2.19 6.81
C HIS A 300 -19.40 3.08 6.98
N ALA A 301 -18.86 3.53 5.85
CA ALA A 301 -17.96 4.68 5.81
C ALA A 301 -18.76 5.93 5.47
N ARG A 302 -18.59 7.00 6.25
CA ARG A 302 -19.20 8.31 6.00
C ARG A 302 -18.11 9.34 5.74
N MET A 303 -18.27 10.13 4.69
CA MET A 303 -17.49 11.34 4.47
C MET A 303 -18.43 12.54 4.55
N ASN A 304 -18.11 13.50 5.42
CA ASN A 304 -18.91 14.68 5.68
C ASN A 304 -17.99 15.91 5.88
N PRO A 305 -18.54 17.11 6.10
CA PRO A 305 -17.73 18.32 6.29
C PRO A 305 -16.77 18.26 7.49
N THR A 306 -16.98 17.33 8.41
CA THR A 306 -16.16 17.18 9.61
C THR A 306 -15.07 16.12 9.47
N GLY A 307 -15.07 15.31 8.41
CA GLY A 307 -14.02 14.35 8.12
C GLY A 307 -14.47 13.06 7.46
N PHE A 308 -13.58 12.07 7.48
CA PHE A 308 -13.85 10.68 7.13
C PHE A 308 -14.02 9.87 8.41
N HIS A 309 -15.14 9.16 8.49
CA HIS A 309 -15.48 8.35 9.66
C HIS A 309 -15.95 6.97 9.24
N VAL A 310 -15.59 5.95 10.00
CA VAL A 310 -16.06 4.58 9.79
C VAL A 310 -16.87 4.17 11.00
N MET A 311 -18.10 3.74 10.75
CA MET A 311 -19.02 3.23 11.75
C MET A 311 -19.07 1.71 11.62
N ALA A 312 -18.96 1.01 12.75
CA ALA A 312 -19.10 -0.43 12.82
C ALA A 312 -20.04 -0.82 13.96
N VAL A 313 -20.89 -1.80 13.71
CA VAL A 313 -21.74 -2.46 14.70
C VAL A 313 -20.83 -3.28 15.63
N PRO A 314 -20.86 -3.03 16.94
CA PRO A 314 -20.06 -3.81 17.87
C PRO A 314 -20.48 -5.28 17.87
N ALA A 315 -19.56 -6.18 18.24
CA ALA A 315 -19.79 -7.62 18.21
C ALA A 315 -20.96 -8.11 19.10
N ASP A 316 -21.43 -7.28 20.04
CA ASP A 316 -22.59 -7.54 20.90
C ASP A 316 -23.95 -7.15 20.27
N GLY A 317 -23.94 -6.60 19.04
CA GLY A 317 -25.15 -6.24 18.31
C GLY A 317 -25.75 -4.87 18.67
N GLY A 318 -24.96 -3.99 19.31
CA GLY A 318 -25.37 -2.61 19.63
C GLY A 318 -25.53 -1.67 18.42
N ALA A 319 -25.86 -0.40 18.68
CA ALA A 319 -25.87 0.63 17.63
C ALA A 319 -24.46 0.84 17.04
N PRO A 320 -24.32 1.21 15.75
CA PRO A 320 -23.02 1.47 15.15
C PRO A 320 -22.22 2.49 15.95
N THR A 321 -20.99 2.13 16.29
CA THR A 321 -20.03 3.01 16.95
C THR A 321 -18.96 3.44 15.97
N GLU A 322 -18.41 4.64 16.17
CA GLU A 322 -17.31 5.13 15.34
C GLU A 322 -16.02 4.39 15.71
N VAL A 323 -15.40 3.76 14.72
CA VAL A 323 -14.16 2.98 14.86
C VAL A 323 -12.96 3.67 14.21
N VAL A 324 -13.19 4.56 13.23
CA VAL A 324 -12.16 5.42 12.64
C VAL A 324 -12.71 6.82 12.56
N SER A 325 -11.93 7.80 13.00
CA SER A 325 -12.21 9.23 12.83
C SER A 325 -10.94 9.88 12.30
N LEU A 326 -11.05 10.54 11.14
CA LEU A 326 -10.01 11.35 10.52
C LEU A 326 -10.63 12.69 10.10
N GLY A 327 -10.46 13.74 10.89
CA GLY A 327 -11.25 14.95 10.72
C GLY A 327 -10.97 16.08 11.71
N THR A 328 -11.92 17.02 11.76
CA THR A 328 -11.79 18.27 12.52
C THR A 328 -12.79 18.41 13.67
N SER A 329 -13.84 17.58 13.72
CA SER A 329 -14.87 17.62 14.78
C SER A 329 -14.44 16.95 16.08
N SER A 330 -13.49 16.02 16.02
CA SER A 330 -13.08 15.13 17.11
C SER A 330 -11.60 14.84 16.98
N SER A 331 -10.99 14.29 18.03
CA SER A 331 -9.62 13.78 17.91
C SER A 331 -9.58 12.60 16.95
N ASP A 332 -8.52 12.52 16.15
CA ASP A 332 -8.32 11.42 15.22
C ASP A 332 -7.94 10.13 15.96
N TYR A 333 -8.47 9.02 15.48
CA TYR A 333 -8.08 7.68 15.94
C TYR A 333 -8.36 6.65 14.85
N LEU A 334 -7.62 5.54 14.92
CA LEU A 334 -7.70 4.44 13.97
C LEU A 334 -7.85 3.14 14.76
N ASN A 335 -8.98 2.46 14.62
CA ASN A 335 -9.13 1.08 15.06
C ASN A 335 -9.13 0.13 13.86
N ILE A 336 -8.46 -1.00 14.02
CA ILE A 336 -8.49 -2.13 13.08
C ILE A 336 -9.28 -3.24 13.75
N THR A 337 -10.39 -3.64 13.13
CA THR A 337 -11.25 -4.73 13.59
C THR A 337 -11.04 -5.98 12.74
N ASP A 338 -11.16 -7.15 13.35
CA ASP A 338 -11.22 -8.41 12.62
C ASP A 338 -12.61 -8.68 12.03
N SER A 339 -12.77 -9.79 11.32
CA SER A 339 -14.05 -10.18 10.69
C SER A 339 -15.18 -10.49 11.70
N THR A 340 -14.87 -10.55 13.00
CA THR A 340 -15.86 -10.72 14.08
C THR A 340 -16.29 -9.40 14.70
N GLY A 341 -15.73 -8.27 14.24
CA GLY A 341 -15.99 -6.94 14.79
C GLY A 341 -15.14 -6.61 16.03
N LYS A 342 -14.16 -7.45 16.40
CA LYS A 342 -13.29 -7.20 17.54
C LYS A 342 -12.08 -6.36 17.14
N THR A 343 -11.77 -5.31 17.91
CA THR A 343 -10.56 -4.52 17.70
C THR A 343 -9.30 -5.35 17.99
N VAL A 344 -8.41 -5.46 17.01
CA VAL A 344 -7.14 -6.20 17.09
C VAL A 344 -5.92 -5.29 17.18
N ALA A 345 -6.05 -4.05 16.71
CA ALA A 345 -5.07 -2.98 16.88
C ALA A 345 -5.75 -1.61 16.87
N SER A 346 -5.17 -0.64 17.59
CA SER A 346 -5.64 0.74 17.58
C SER A 346 -4.52 1.75 17.78
N ILE A 347 -4.73 2.94 17.23
CA ILE A 347 -4.02 4.17 17.56
C ILE A 347 -5.06 5.11 18.14
N GLY A 348 -4.99 5.35 19.45
CA GLY A 348 -5.90 6.23 20.15
C GLY A 348 -5.58 7.72 19.91
N SER A 349 -6.53 8.58 20.29
CA SER A 349 -6.41 10.05 20.16
C SER A 349 -5.26 10.69 20.90
N THR A 350 -4.69 9.98 21.88
CA THR A 350 -3.50 10.41 22.63
C THR A 350 -2.19 9.90 22.01
N GLY A 351 -2.25 9.24 20.85
CA GLY A 351 -1.11 8.59 20.19
C GLY A 351 -0.73 7.23 20.79
N GLY A 352 -1.44 6.77 21.83
CA GLY A 352 -1.25 5.45 22.40
C GLY A 352 -1.59 4.34 21.40
N MET A 353 -0.69 3.37 21.25
CA MET A 353 -0.89 2.22 20.37
C MET A 353 -1.21 0.98 21.21
N THR A 354 -2.22 0.22 20.80
CA THR A 354 -2.51 -1.10 21.38
C THR A 354 -2.67 -2.13 20.26
N SER A 355 -2.19 -3.35 20.47
CA SER A 355 -2.39 -4.44 19.52
C SER A 355 -2.30 -5.80 20.22
N THR A 356 -2.86 -6.83 19.60
CA THR A 356 -2.75 -8.22 20.10
C THR A 356 -1.33 -8.78 19.95
N GLY A 357 -0.55 -8.22 19.02
CA GLY A 357 0.87 -8.49 18.85
C GLY A 357 1.56 -7.32 18.14
N MET A 358 2.83 -7.08 18.47
CA MET A 358 3.67 -6.07 17.83
C MET A 358 5.02 -6.71 17.53
N ASP A 359 5.36 -6.78 16.24
CA ASP A 359 6.71 -7.11 15.79
C ASP A 359 7.42 -5.82 15.39
N VAL A 360 8.67 -5.66 15.81
CA VAL A 360 9.45 -4.44 15.63
C VAL A 360 10.78 -4.82 15.04
N ASP A 361 11.07 -4.30 13.84
CA ASP A 361 12.35 -4.50 13.18
C ASP A 361 13.52 -4.10 14.08
N ALA A 362 14.64 -4.79 13.92
CA ALA A 362 15.88 -4.44 14.62
C ALA A 362 16.29 -2.98 14.31
N TYR A 363 16.81 -2.29 15.32
CA TYR A 363 17.33 -0.94 15.13
C TYR A 363 18.51 -0.94 14.16
N ASN A 364 18.40 -0.15 13.08
CA ASN A 364 19.50 0.10 12.16
C ASN A 364 20.19 1.43 12.54
N PRO A 365 21.42 1.39 13.08
CA PRO A 365 22.13 2.61 13.51
C PRO A 365 22.57 3.51 12.34
N ALA A 366 22.65 3.00 11.10
CA ALA A 366 23.06 3.78 9.94
C ALA A 366 21.92 4.67 9.42
N THR A 367 20.68 4.17 9.45
CA THR A 367 19.49 4.92 9.01
C THR A 367 18.73 5.55 10.16
N GLY A 368 18.96 5.10 11.39
CA GLY A 368 18.24 5.54 12.58
C GLY A 368 16.78 5.05 12.62
N VAL A 369 16.45 4.01 11.85
CA VAL A 369 15.11 3.43 11.70
C VAL A 369 15.04 2.07 12.42
N GLY A 370 13.87 1.73 12.94
CA GLY A 370 13.61 0.46 13.66
C GLY A 370 13.87 0.54 15.17
N GLY A 371 13.59 -0.56 15.86
CA GLY A 371 13.75 -0.70 17.31
C GLY A 371 12.63 -0.05 18.13
N LEU A 372 12.58 -0.45 19.40
CA LEU A 372 11.69 0.13 20.41
C LEU A 372 12.50 1.08 21.30
N THR A 373 12.04 2.32 21.47
CA THR A 373 12.67 3.29 22.36
C THR A 373 11.80 3.62 23.56
N ILE A 374 12.44 3.86 24.71
CA ILE A 374 11.81 4.41 25.91
C ILE A 374 12.48 5.74 26.20
N GLY A 375 11.72 6.83 26.18
CA GLY A 375 12.26 8.18 26.37
C GLY A 375 13.34 8.56 25.35
N GLY A 376 13.29 7.99 24.14
CA GLY A 376 14.27 8.18 23.07
C GLY A 376 15.55 7.34 23.21
N THR A 377 15.65 6.46 24.20
CA THR A 377 16.75 5.48 24.35
C THR A 377 16.29 4.12 23.85
N GLN A 378 17.09 3.45 23.04
CA GLN A 378 16.75 2.11 22.56
C GLN A 378 16.64 1.13 23.74
N VAL A 379 15.61 0.27 23.72
CA VAL A 379 15.45 -0.79 24.72
C VAL A 379 16.65 -1.74 24.67
N SER A 380 17.21 -2.01 23.48
CA SER A 380 18.45 -2.78 23.34
C SER A 380 19.62 -2.18 24.11
N ASP A 381 19.77 -0.86 24.09
CA ASP A 381 20.84 -0.15 24.82
C ASP A 381 20.60 -0.23 26.34
N SER A 382 19.34 -0.14 26.75
CA SER A 382 18.94 -0.27 28.15
C SER A 382 19.21 -1.68 28.68
N LEU A 383 18.93 -2.71 27.88
CA LEU A 383 19.24 -4.10 28.21
C LEU A 383 20.75 -4.36 28.18
N ALA A 384 21.48 -3.75 27.23
CA ALA A 384 22.93 -3.86 27.16
C ALA A 384 23.64 -3.25 28.39
N ALA A 385 23.03 -2.28 29.07
CA ALA A 385 23.58 -1.72 30.30
C ALA A 385 23.48 -2.66 31.52
N LEU A 386 22.66 -3.72 31.44
CA LEU A 386 22.49 -4.68 32.52
C LEU A 386 23.58 -5.77 32.50
N PRO A 387 23.94 -6.36 33.65
CA PRO A 387 24.76 -7.57 33.70
C PRO A 387 24.11 -8.71 32.91
N LYS A 388 24.91 -9.43 32.11
CA LYS A 388 24.41 -10.58 31.33
C LYS A 388 24.37 -11.89 32.12
N GLY A 389 24.94 -11.91 33.32
CA GLY A 389 24.98 -13.10 34.16
C GLY A 389 26.09 -14.07 33.73
N LEU A 390 25.86 -15.38 33.90
CA LEU A 390 26.87 -16.40 33.63
C LEU A 390 27.13 -16.52 32.11
N VAL A 391 28.34 -16.15 31.66
CA VAL A 391 28.72 -16.20 30.24
C VAL A 391 29.46 -17.47 29.87
N ALA A 392 30.20 -18.04 30.81
CA ALA A 392 30.90 -19.30 30.62
C ALA A 392 31.11 -20.02 31.95
N TRP A 393 31.15 -21.34 31.89
CA TRP A 393 31.53 -22.16 33.04
C TRP A 393 32.21 -23.44 32.57
N ALA A 394 33.09 -23.96 33.41
CA ALA A 394 33.78 -25.20 33.20
C ALA A 394 33.88 -25.97 34.52
N SER A 395 33.90 -27.29 34.41
CA SER A 395 34.23 -28.17 35.53
C SER A 395 34.96 -29.39 35.02
N ARG A 396 35.87 -29.92 35.82
CA ARG A 396 36.53 -31.18 35.49
C ARG A 396 35.70 -32.34 36.03
N ALA A 397 35.24 -33.22 35.13
CA ALA A 397 34.41 -34.38 35.46
C ALA A 397 35.21 -35.59 35.99
N THR A 398 36.53 -35.62 35.80
CA THR A 398 37.39 -36.72 36.25
C THR A 398 38.04 -36.40 37.59
N ASN A 399 37.91 -37.33 38.55
CA ASN A 399 38.63 -37.31 39.83
C ASN A 399 40.07 -37.84 39.72
N SER A 400 40.62 -37.94 38.51
CA SER A 400 41.97 -38.47 38.30
C SER A 400 42.98 -37.54 38.97
N LEU A 401 43.64 -38.09 39.99
CA LEU A 401 44.66 -37.41 40.77
C LEU A 401 45.94 -37.32 39.93
N TYR A 402 46.42 -36.10 39.72
CA TYR A 402 47.73 -35.89 39.11
C TYR A 402 48.60 -35.03 40.02
N TRP A 403 49.85 -35.43 40.19
CA TRP A 403 50.83 -34.74 41.03
C TRP A 403 51.58 -33.70 40.21
N ALA A 404 51.59 -32.47 40.68
CA ALA A 404 52.38 -31.37 40.14
C ALA A 404 53.54 -31.04 41.09
N GLY A 405 54.74 -30.83 40.55
CA GLY A 405 55.88 -30.34 41.31
C GLY A 405 56.06 -28.83 41.15
N THR A 406 57.31 -28.37 41.14
CA THR A 406 57.64 -26.96 40.88
C THR A 406 57.26 -26.49 39.48
N ALA A 407 57.22 -27.40 38.49
CA ALA A 407 56.63 -27.14 37.19
C ALA A 407 55.10 -27.27 37.28
N ALA A 408 54.40 -26.14 37.15
CA ALA A 408 52.94 -26.07 37.19
C ALA A 408 52.31 -26.94 36.09
N GLN A 409 51.15 -27.53 36.40
CA GLN A 409 50.43 -28.45 35.53
C GLN A 409 49.05 -27.89 35.20
N PRO A 410 48.61 -27.95 33.93
CA PRO A 410 47.28 -27.48 33.55
C PRO A 410 46.20 -28.36 34.19
N TYR A 411 45.11 -27.74 34.62
CA TYR A 411 44.04 -28.44 35.34
C TYR A 411 42.66 -28.26 34.72
N LEU A 412 42.24 -27.01 34.47
CA LEU A 412 40.93 -26.70 33.92
C LEU A 412 41.04 -25.49 33.00
N HIS A 413 40.52 -25.64 31.77
CA HIS A 413 40.56 -24.61 30.76
C HIS A 413 39.14 -24.10 30.48
N LEU A 414 38.99 -22.80 30.26
CA LEU A 414 37.73 -22.16 29.89
C LEU A 414 38.02 -21.08 28.86
N GLN A 415 37.16 -21.00 27.85
CA GLN A 415 37.20 -19.96 26.83
C GLN A 415 35.83 -19.30 26.73
N PHE A 416 35.83 -18.00 26.44
CA PHE A 416 34.62 -17.23 26.18
C PHE A 416 34.94 -16.03 25.29
N ASP A 417 33.94 -15.50 24.59
CA ASP A 417 34.08 -14.26 23.84
C ASP A 417 33.68 -13.07 24.72
N ALA A 418 34.61 -12.14 24.91
CA ALA A 418 34.38 -10.91 25.63
C ALA A 418 33.85 -9.80 24.72
N GLU A 419 33.01 -8.94 25.28
CA GLU A 419 32.46 -7.77 24.62
C GLU A 419 33.20 -6.50 25.05
N ALA A 420 33.33 -5.55 24.12
CA ALA A 420 34.00 -4.28 24.38
C ALA A 420 33.35 -3.52 25.55
N GLY A 421 34.19 -3.03 26.48
CA GLY A 421 33.76 -2.12 27.54
C GLY A 421 32.95 -2.78 28.66
N ARG A 422 32.98 -4.11 28.78
CA ARG A 422 32.34 -4.86 29.86
C ARG A 422 33.36 -5.35 30.89
N ALA A 423 32.89 -5.59 32.11
CA ALA A 423 33.65 -6.24 33.16
C ALA A 423 33.11 -7.65 33.42
N TYR A 424 34.02 -8.58 33.69
CA TYR A 424 33.70 -9.97 33.99
C TYR A 424 34.31 -10.37 35.33
N ASN A 425 33.58 -11.13 36.13
CA ASN A 425 34.08 -11.77 37.32
C ASN A 425 34.43 -13.24 37.03
N VAL A 426 35.70 -13.58 37.22
CA VAL A 426 36.19 -14.96 37.16
C VAL A 426 36.23 -15.52 38.57
N GLU A 427 35.50 -16.60 38.80
CA GLU A 427 35.38 -17.22 40.11
C GLU A 427 35.59 -18.73 40.04
N THR A 428 36.22 -19.28 41.08
CA THR A 428 36.28 -20.72 41.28
C THR A 428 35.50 -21.17 42.51
N SER A 429 35.00 -22.40 42.50
CA SER A 429 34.68 -23.06 43.78
C SER A 429 35.96 -23.21 44.63
N PRO A 430 35.87 -23.35 45.96
CA PRO A 430 37.04 -23.55 46.81
C PRO A 430 37.90 -24.74 46.35
N ILE A 431 39.17 -24.49 46.04
CA ILE A 431 40.12 -25.49 45.54
C ILE A 431 41.02 -25.90 46.69
N THR A 432 40.98 -27.19 47.03
CA THR A 432 41.80 -27.76 48.10
C THR A 432 42.91 -28.61 47.50
N THR A 433 44.13 -28.49 48.02
CA THR A 433 45.27 -29.31 47.58
C THR A 433 45.83 -30.15 48.74
N ASP A 434 46.51 -31.23 48.36
CA ASP A 434 47.34 -32.08 49.23
C ASP A 434 48.77 -32.09 48.71
N SER A 435 49.76 -32.05 49.60
CA SER A 435 51.16 -32.35 49.31
C SER A 435 51.60 -33.65 49.98
N ASP A 436 52.51 -34.38 49.32
CA ASP A 436 53.17 -35.57 49.86
C ASP A 436 54.45 -35.24 50.65
N THR A 437 54.88 -33.98 50.64
CA THR A 437 56.06 -33.50 51.34
C THR A 437 55.66 -32.51 52.44
N ALA A 438 56.17 -32.72 53.65
CA ALA A 438 55.94 -31.78 54.75
C ALA A 438 56.55 -30.40 54.42
N ASN A 439 55.87 -29.32 54.83
CA ASN A 439 56.29 -27.93 54.62
C ASN A 439 56.40 -27.50 53.14
N VAL A 440 55.67 -28.16 52.23
CA VAL A 440 55.55 -27.74 50.83
C VAL A 440 54.16 -27.15 50.60
N GLU A 441 54.14 -25.89 50.17
CA GLU A 441 52.90 -25.20 49.82
C GLU A 441 52.57 -25.40 48.35
N ALA A 442 51.29 -25.67 48.08
CA ALA A 442 50.80 -25.71 46.71
C ALA A 442 50.37 -24.30 46.29
N ILE A 443 50.61 -23.96 45.04
CA ILE A 443 50.18 -22.70 44.44
C ILE A 443 49.23 -23.00 43.30
N ILE A 444 48.12 -22.27 43.27
CA ILE A 444 47.14 -22.29 42.20
C ILE A 444 47.27 -20.99 41.43
N TYR A 445 47.29 -21.10 40.10
CA TYR A 445 47.41 -19.99 39.18
C TYR A 445 46.16 -19.88 38.32
N LEU A 446 45.73 -18.66 38.06
CA LEU A 446 44.85 -18.31 36.96
C LEU A 446 45.69 -17.65 35.87
N GLN A 447 45.93 -18.38 34.79
CA GLN A 447 46.53 -17.85 33.57
C GLN A 447 45.47 -17.28 32.62
N TYR A 448 45.88 -16.28 31.85
CA TYR A 448 45.03 -15.47 31.00
C TYR A 448 45.69 -15.21 29.64
N ASP A 449 44.88 -15.25 28.59
CA ASP A 449 45.22 -14.81 27.23
C ASP A 449 43.98 -14.16 26.58
N ASP A 450 44.13 -12.98 25.99
CA ASP A 450 43.10 -12.25 25.24
C ASP A 450 43.49 -11.97 23.78
N THR A 451 44.51 -12.68 23.30
CA THR A 451 44.99 -12.57 21.92
C THR A 451 44.32 -13.58 20.98
N GLY A 452 43.45 -14.43 21.53
CA GLY A 452 42.82 -15.56 20.84
C GLY A 452 43.64 -16.86 20.83
N ALA A 453 44.80 -16.87 21.50
CA ALA A 453 45.53 -18.11 21.75
C ALA A 453 44.96 -18.85 22.98
N ALA A 454 45.19 -20.17 23.05
CA ALA A 454 44.88 -20.93 24.25
C ALA A 454 45.86 -20.57 25.37
N ALA A 455 45.33 -20.25 26.56
CA ALA A 455 46.15 -20.00 27.73
C ALA A 455 46.97 -21.25 28.10
N THR A 456 48.26 -21.05 28.35
CA THR A 456 49.20 -22.12 28.75
C THR A 456 49.75 -21.83 30.14
N THR A 457 50.50 -22.77 30.72
CA THR A 457 51.19 -22.55 32.01
C THR A 457 52.26 -21.45 31.94
N SER A 458 52.64 -21.01 30.74
CA SER A 458 53.57 -19.90 30.49
C SER A 458 52.86 -18.56 30.22
N SER A 459 51.53 -18.56 30.08
CA SER A 459 50.75 -17.33 29.88
C SER A 459 50.73 -16.47 31.16
N PRO A 460 50.49 -15.15 31.04
CA PRO A 460 50.43 -14.25 32.19
C PRO A 460 49.49 -14.75 33.31
N VAL A 461 49.98 -14.71 34.55
CA VAL A 461 49.19 -15.02 35.75
C VAL A 461 48.49 -13.76 36.23
N ILE A 462 47.16 -13.78 36.26
CA ILE A 462 46.34 -12.62 36.66
C ILE A 462 45.75 -12.74 38.06
N ALA A 463 45.81 -13.94 38.65
CA ALA A 463 45.52 -14.21 40.05
C ALA A 463 46.24 -15.51 40.47
N SER A 464 46.61 -15.60 41.75
CA SER A 464 47.16 -16.83 42.33
C SER A 464 46.79 -16.93 43.81
N GLY A 465 46.89 -18.13 44.37
CA GLY A 465 46.69 -18.37 45.79
C GLY A 465 47.49 -19.55 46.30
N LEU A 466 47.98 -19.43 47.54
CA LEU A 466 48.71 -20.48 48.23
C LEU A 466 47.76 -21.32 49.08
N SER A 467 47.80 -22.63 48.87
CA SER A 467 47.20 -23.62 49.75
C SER A 467 48.30 -24.16 50.65
N GLY A 468 48.33 -23.65 51.88
CA GLY A 468 49.30 -24.03 52.90
C GLY A 468 48.96 -25.37 53.54
N GLN A 469 50.00 -26.18 53.80
CA GLN A 469 49.91 -27.43 54.54
C GLN A 469 50.94 -27.45 55.67
N ILE A 470 50.44 -27.45 56.93
CA ILE A 470 51.29 -27.39 58.14
C ILE A 470 51.87 -28.78 58.51
N SER A 471 51.19 -29.87 58.15
CA SER A 471 51.67 -31.24 58.32
C SER A 471 51.02 -32.16 57.29
N VAL A 472 51.56 -33.37 57.11
CA VAL A 472 51.04 -34.40 56.19
C VAL A 472 49.57 -34.77 56.48
N GLN A 473 48.98 -34.35 57.61
CA GLN A 473 47.73 -34.91 58.13
C GLN A 473 46.61 -33.92 58.56
N THR A 474 46.79 -32.59 58.65
CA THR A 474 45.76 -31.82 59.42
C THR A 474 45.35 -30.40 59.04
N ARG A 475 45.92 -29.73 58.02
CA ARG A 475 45.37 -28.43 57.58
C ARG A 475 45.54 -28.23 56.08
N ARG A 476 44.41 -28.04 55.38
CA ARG A 476 44.35 -27.64 53.98
C ARG A 476 43.64 -26.30 53.91
N THR A 477 44.31 -25.25 53.45
CA THR A 477 43.68 -23.95 53.25
C THR A 477 43.10 -23.92 51.84
N PRO A 478 41.76 -23.91 51.66
CA PRO A 478 41.19 -23.83 50.33
C PRO A 478 41.51 -22.49 49.70
N VAL A 479 41.80 -22.51 48.40
CA VAL A 479 42.04 -21.33 47.59
C VAL A 479 40.80 -21.07 46.73
N THR A 480 40.30 -19.84 46.79
CA THR A 480 39.25 -19.35 45.90
C THR A 480 39.86 -18.26 45.03
N ILE A 481 39.79 -18.42 43.71
CA ILE A 481 40.07 -17.33 42.80
C ILE A 481 38.79 -16.53 42.64
N ASN A 482 38.86 -15.23 42.89
CA ASN A 482 37.81 -14.25 42.63
C ASN A 482 38.49 -13.03 42.02
N ARG A 483 38.31 -12.84 40.71
CA ARG A 483 39.08 -11.87 39.93
C ARG A 483 38.19 -11.18 38.90
N MET A 484 38.03 -9.88 39.07
CA MET A 484 37.48 -9.03 38.01
C MET A 484 38.52 -8.84 36.89
N ILE A 485 38.08 -8.99 35.64
CA ILE A 485 38.86 -8.77 34.42
C ILE A 485 38.10 -7.85 33.45
N THR A 486 38.85 -7.14 32.60
CA THR A 486 38.34 -6.17 31.60
C THR A 486 39.07 -6.37 30.27
N PRO A 487 38.88 -7.54 29.62
CA PRO A 487 39.52 -7.88 28.36
C PRO A 487 39.10 -6.93 27.22
N SER A 488 39.91 -6.90 26.15
CA SER A 488 39.46 -6.38 24.86
C SER A 488 38.31 -7.23 24.30
N ALA A 489 37.58 -6.70 23.31
CA ALA A 489 36.59 -7.50 22.61
C ALA A 489 37.25 -8.64 21.84
N GLY A 490 36.71 -9.85 21.97
CA GLY A 490 37.20 -11.04 21.30
C GLY A 490 37.40 -12.24 22.23
N PRO A 491 38.04 -13.31 21.72
CA PRO A 491 38.23 -14.55 22.47
C PRO A 491 39.19 -14.39 23.64
N VAL A 492 38.74 -14.81 24.82
CA VAL A 492 39.51 -14.85 26.07
C VAL A 492 39.68 -16.31 26.51
N SER A 493 40.91 -16.67 26.87
CA SER A 493 41.29 -17.99 27.34
C SER A 493 41.78 -17.92 28.79
N LEU A 494 41.20 -18.76 29.64
CA LEU A 494 41.53 -18.89 31.05
C LEU A 494 41.99 -20.31 31.35
N LEU A 495 43.13 -20.44 32.02
CA LEU A 495 43.65 -21.72 32.48
C LEU A 495 43.85 -21.67 33.99
N ILE A 496 43.25 -22.63 34.70
CA ILE A 496 43.67 -22.98 36.04
C ILE A 496 44.81 -23.99 35.93
N SER A 497 45.92 -23.69 36.57
CA SER A 497 47.02 -24.63 36.78
C SER A 497 47.49 -24.60 38.23
N TYR A 498 48.25 -25.60 38.63
CA TYR A 498 48.76 -25.71 40.00
C TYR A 498 50.13 -26.37 40.03
N GLY A 499 50.90 -26.09 41.07
CA GLY A 499 52.23 -26.63 41.32
C GLY A 499 52.64 -26.44 42.77
N THR A 500 53.94 -26.52 43.06
CA THR A 500 54.52 -26.27 44.38
C THR A 500 55.49 -25.10 44.36
N VAL A 501 55.57 -24.33 45.45
CA VAL A 501 56.52 -23.19 45.56
C VAL A 501 57.96 -23.63 45.77
N SER A 502 58.15 -24.87 46.24
CA SER A 502 59.45 -25.47 46.54
C SER A 502 59.46 -26.94 46.13
N THR A 503 60.62 -27.59 46.27
CA THR A 503 60.81 -29.00 45.91
C THR A 503 59.83 -29.91 46.67
N GLY A 504 58.94 -30.59 45.94
CA GLY A 504 57.93 -31.49 46.47
C GLY A 504 56.86 -31.76 45.40
N ARG A 505 55.75 -32.40 45.77
CA ARG A 505 54.61 -32.56 44.86
C ARG A 505 53.30 -32.20 45.58
N ALA A 506 52.35 -31.68 44.82
CA ALA A 506 50.99 -31.40 45.27
C ALA A 506 49.96 -31.89 44.25
N LYS A 507 48.74 -32.19 44.71
CA LYS A 507 47.59 -32.55 43.88
C LYS A 507 46.36 -31.81 44.37
N ILE A 508 45.41 -31.56 43.47
CA ILE A 508 44.08 -31.09 43.87
C ILE A 508 43.30 -32.28 44.46
N VAL A 509 42.68 -32.08 45.61
CA VAL A 509 41.90 -33.09 46.33
C VAL A 509 40.56 -33.29 45.64
N PRO A 510 40.15 -34.51 45.28
CA PRO A 510 38.92 -34.76 44.55
C PRO A 510 37.71 -34.58 45.45
N SER A 511 36.62 -34.07 44.89
CA SER A 511 35.32 -34.04 45.57
C SER A 511 34.69 -35.43 45.63
N VAL A 512 34.05 -35.76 46.76
CA VAL A 512 33.30 -37.03 46.94
C VAL A 512 32.15 -37.20 45.95
N ASN A 513 31.70 -36.10 45.32
CA ASN A 513 30.56 -36.05 44.39
C ASN A 513 30.96 -35.82 42.91
N GLY A 514 32.22 -36.06 42.53
CA GLY A 514 32.64 -36.16 41.11
C GLY A 514 32.93 -34.85 40.36
N ARG A 515 32.73 -33.67 40.96
CA ARG A 515 33.20 -32.37 40.42
C ARG A 515 33.99 -31.63 41.48
N THR A 516 35.26 -31.39 41.20
CA THR A 516 36.22 -30.90 42.19
C THR A 516 36.43 -29.40 42.13
N VAL A 517 36.39 -28.82 40.93
CA VAL A 517 36.53 -27.37 40.71
C VAL A 517 35.52 -26.93 39.67
N PHE A 518 34.76 -25.91 40.02
CA PHE A 518 34.00 -25.09 39.09
C PHE A 518 34.81 -23.84 38.80
N LEU A 519 34.88 -23.44 37.54
CA LEU A 519 35.39 -22.16 37.09
C LEU A 519 34.25 -21.48 36.34
N THR A 520 33.86 -20.29 36.76
CA THR A 520 32.76 -19.53 36.18
C THR A 520 33.24 -18.15 35.78
N VAL A 521 32.72 -17.66 34.66
CA VAL A 521 32.87 -16.27 34.22
C VAL A 521 31.48 -15.66 34.20
N THR A 522 31.28 -14.62 35.00
CA THR A 522 30.02 -13.89 35.10
C THR A 522 30.24 -12.49 34.56
N ASP A 523 29.42 -12.08 33.61
CA ASP A 523 29.31 -10.70 33.17
C ASP A 523 28.62 -9.88 34.25
N ILE A 524 29.35 -8.90 34.79
CA ILE A 524 28.89 -8.03 35.88
C ILE A 524 28.45 -6.64 35.38
N GLY A 525 28.29 -6.46 34.07
CA GLY A 525 27.84 -5.22 33.46
C GLY A 525 28.95 -4.40 32.78
N PRO A 526 28.63 -3.14 32.41
CA PRO A 526 29.60 -2.19 31.87
C PRO A 526 30.78 -1.97 32.82
N PHE A 527 31.98 -1.84 32.24
CA PHE A 527 33.19 -1.56 33.00
C PHE A 527 33.09 -0.21 33.72
N VAL A 528 33.40 -0.24 35.02
CA VAL A 528 33.54 0.97 35.84
C VAL A 528 35.03 1.17 36.15
N PRO A 529 35.61 2.33 35.83
CA PRO A 529 37.01 2.64 36.18
C PRO A 529 37.29 2.45 37.67
N MET A 530 38.49 1.99 38.01
CA MET A 530 38.91 1.84 39.41
C MET A 530 38.82 3.19 40.13
N THR A 531 38.02 3.24 41.18
CA THR A 531 37.86 4.42 42.04
C THR A 531 38.77 4.38 43.28
N GLY A 532 39.38 3.23 43.55
CA GLY A 532 40.36 3.06 44.63
C GLY A 532 41.76 3.57 44.26
N GLU A 533 42.53 3.95 45.27
CA GLU A 533 43.95 4.32 45.12
C GLU A 533 44.86 3.14 45.48
N ASN A 534 45.97 3.00 44.77
CA ASN A 534 46.99 2.00 45.12
C ASN A 534 47.82 2.50 46.30
N ARG A 535 47.98 1.66 47.33
CA ARG A 535 48.83 1.91 48.50
C ARG A 535 49.98 0.93 48.45
N ASP A 536 51.10 1.35 47.86
CA ASP A 536 52.26 0.49 47.62
C ASP A 536 53.24 0.41 48.82
N GLY A 537 52.86 1.00 49.95
CA GLY A 537 53.66 0.99 51.17
C GLY A 537 54.83 1.96 51.18
N THR A 538 55.23 2.53 50.04
CA THR A 538 56.42 3.38 49.93
C THR A 538 56.28 4.72 50.66
N ALA A 539 55.05 5.19 50.85
CA ALA A 539 54.70 6.37 51.65
C ALA A 539 54.07 6.04 53.02
N ASP A 540 53.78 4.75 53.31
CA ASP A 540 52.93 4.35 54.44
C ASP A 540 53.71 3.76 55.62
N ALA A 541 54.87 3.17 55.36
CA ALA A 541 55.78 2.68 56.39
C ALA A 541 57.23 2.74 55.91
N THR A 542 58.13 3.28 56.73
CA THR A 542 59.57 3.08 56.51
C THR A 542 59.89 1.61 56.75
N THR A 543 60.66 1.00 55.85
CA THR A 543 60.99 -0.44 55.83
C THR A 543 61.84 -0.92 57.03
N THR A 544 62.06 -0.10 58.05
CA THR A 544 63.01 -0.37 59.14
C THR A 544 62.55 -0.07 60.56
N GLY A 545 61.29 0.32 60.84
CA GLY A 545 60.94 0.56 62.25
C GLY A 545 59.47 0.83 62.54
N ALA A 546 59.06 0.41 63.73
CA ALA A 546 57.77 0.71 64.32
C ALA A 546 57.47 2.22 64.27
N GLY A 547 56.51 2.60 63.43
CA GLY A 547 56.13 4.01 63.26
C GLY A 547 55.26 4.23 62.03
N GLY A 548 54.06 3.67 62.01
CA GLY A 548 53.03 4.07 61.05
C GLY A 548 52.48 5.44 61.42
N SER A 549 52.40 6.37 60.47
CA SER A 549 51.65 7.62 60.69
C SER A 549 50.19 7.27 61.00
N THR A 550 49.60 7.89 62.02
CA THR A 550 48.30 7.47 62.57
C THR A 550 47.07 7.87 61.75
N GLN A 551 47.22 8.57 60.62
CA GLN A 551 46.09 8.76 59.71
C GLN A 551 46.56 9.28 58.36
N ALA A 552 46.65 8.38 57.37
CA ALA A 552 46.58 8.83 56.00
C ALA A 552 45.16 9.36 55.75
N PRO A 553 44.97 10.54 55.15
CA PRO A 553 43.64 11.01 54.78
C PRO A 553 43.00 9.95 53.87
N ALA A 554 41.74 9.62 54.13
CA ALA A 554 41.03 8.66 53.29
C ALA A 554 41.05 9.14 51.83
N PRO A 555 41.28 8.24 50.84
CA PRO A 555 41.13 8.58 49.44
C PRO A 555 39.81 9.33 49.22
N ALA A 556 39.86 10.47 48.53
CA ALA A 556 38.65 11.17 48.15
C ALA A 556 37.78 10.21 47.32
N VAL A 557 36.59 9.89 47.83
CA VAL A 557 35.68 8.95 47.17
C VAL A 557 35.25 9.53 45.84
N LYS A 558 35.85 9.05 44.75
CA LYS A 558 35.42 9.39 43.39
C LYS A 558 34.09 8.69 43.13
N LYS A 559 33.03 9.47 42.91
CA LYS A 559 31.70 8.99 42.57
C LYS A 559 31.40 9.26 41.10
N ASN A 560 30.75 8.30 40.46
CA ASN A 560 30.18 8.47 39.13
C ASN A 560 28.78 9.06 39.28
N TYR A 561 28.46 10.06 38.46
CA TYR A 561 27.19 10.75 38.44
C TYR A 561 26.60 10.72 37.03
N ASP A 562 25.28 10.68 36.98
CA ASP A 562 24.48 10.73 35.76
C ASP A 562 23.24 11.56 36.06
N LYS A 563 23.08 12.69 35.36
CA LYS A 563 21.99 13.61 35.61
C LYS A 563 21.45 14.17 34.31
N THR A 564 20.13 14.33 34.29
CA THR A 564 19.39 14.94 33.19
C THR A 564 18.73 16.23 33.67
N TRP A 565 18.86 17.29 32.88
CA TRP A 565 18.21 18.57 33.08
C TRP A 565 17.23 18.86 31.95
N SER A 566 16.05 19.37 32.31
CA SER A 566 15.12 19.97 31.36
C SER A 566 15.48 21.43 31.12
N ALA A 567 15.19 21.93 29.92
CA ALA A 567 15.36 23.35 29.64
C ALA A 567 14.47 24.20 30.55
N THR A 568 14.99 25.34 30.99
CA THR A 568 14.25 26.37 31.73
C THR A 568 13.54 27.35 30.80
N GLY A 569 13.89 27.34 29.50
CA GLY A 569 13.24 28.16 28.50
C GLY A 569 13.70 27.83 27.09
N ILE A 570 12.85 28.15 26.12
CA ILE A 570 13.12 28.01 24.69
C ILE A 570 12.73 29.29 23.95
N ARG A 571 13.37 29.53 22.81
CA ARG A 571 13.00 30.63 21.91
C ARG A 571 13.42 30.31 20.48
N SER A 572 12.58 30.76 19.54
CA SER A 572 12.80 30.64 18.11
C SER A 572 13.11 32.01 17.49
N PHE A 573 13.80 31.98 16.36
CA PHE A 573 14.27 33.14 15.61
C PHE A 573 14.05 32.94 14.12
N MET A 574 13.71 34.03 13.43
CA MET A 574 13.67 34.09 11.98
C MET A 574 15.09 34.13 11.41
N GLY A 575 15.25 33.90 10.11
CA GLY A 575 16.53 33.89 9.40
C GLY A 575 17.27 35.24 9.39
N ASN A 576 16.57 36.34 9.67
CA ASN A 576 17.20 37.64 9.93
C ASN A 576 17.73 37.78 11.38
N GLY A 577 17.59 36.75 12.22
CA GLY A 577 18.05 36.70 13.60
C GLY A 577 17.10 37.32 14.62
N SER A 578 15.97 37.90 14.20
CA SER A 578 14.96 38.48 15.11
C SER A 578 14.05 37.40 15.71
N GLN A 579 13.46 37.69 16.86
CA GLN A 579 12.61 36.75 17.60
C GLN A 579 11.38 36.33 16.78
N TYR A 580 11.09 35.03 16.77
CA TYR A 580 9.86 34.46 16.25
C TYR A 580 8.83 34.31 17.38
N GLY A 581 7.69 35.00 17.26
CA GLY A 581 6.67 35.10 18.31
C GLY A 581 5.50 34.12 18.17
N TYR A 582 5.46 33.29 17.13
CA TYR A 582 4.38 32.35 16.89
C TYR A 582 4.68 31.00 17.55
N ASN A 583 3.67 30.44 18.23
CA ASN A 583 3.72 29.14 18.90
C ASN A 583 5.00 28.93 19.73
N THR A 584 5.21 29.82 20.70
CA THR A 584 6.45 29.93 21.50
C THR A 584 6.78 28.70 22.36
N GLY A 585 5.89 27.70 22.41
CA GLY A 585 6.15 26.37 22.97
C GLY A 585 7.05 25.48 22.12
N TYR A 586 7.45 25.93 20.93
CA TYR A 586 8.26 25.17 19.98
C TYR A 586 9.59 25.84 19.63
N MET A 587 10.56 24.97 19.35
CA MET A 587 11.85 25.27 18.75
C MET A 587 11.78 24.96 17.25
N TYR A 588 11.79 26.01 16.43
CA TYR A 588 11.83 25.91 14.96
C TYR A 588 13.27 25.81 14.44
N SER A 589 13.46 25.06 13.35
CA SER A 589 14.71 24.98 12.60
C SER A 589 14.44 24.96 11.10
N GLY A 590 15.39 25.42 10.29
CA GLY A 590 15.40 25.22 8.83
C GLY A 590 14.58 26.24 8.04
N LEU A 591 14.61 26.11 6.71
CA LEU A 591 13.95 27.05 5.79
C LEU A 591 12.42 26.88 5.79
N GLN A 592 11.68 27.90 6.25
CA GLN A 592 10.22 27.86 6.26
C GLN A 592 9.64 28.08 4.85
N TYR A 593 8.72 27.20 4.43
CA TYR A 593 8.03 27.32 3.14
C TYR A 593 7.09 28.54 3.10
N GLY A 594 7.11 29.25 1.97
CA GLY A 594 6.09 30.25 1.62
C GLY A 594 6.03 31.50 2.50
N THR A 595 7.02 31.76 3.36
CA THR A 595 7.03 32.94 4.24
C THR A 595 8.37 33.67 4.18
N SER A 596 8.36 34.97 4.51
CA SER A 596 9.55 35.83 4.61
C SER A 596 10.43 35.53 5.84
N ASN A 597 10.13 34.48 6.60
CA ASN A 597 10.80 34.16 7.87
C ASN A 597 12.18 33.52 7.69
N GLY A 598 12.52 33.00 6.50
CA GLY A 598 13.86 32.50 6.17
C GLY A 598 14.29 31.22 6.89
N ASP A 599 15.61 31.01 7.04
CA ASP A 599 16.20 29.88 7.76
C ASP A 599 16.03 30.06 9.27
N MET A 600 15.03 29.40 9.83
CA MET A 600 14.69 29.50 11.24
C MET A 600 15.73 28.82 12.11
N SER A 601 15.90 29.37 13.31
CA SER A 601 16.77 28.79 14.34
C SER A 601 16.14 28.94 15.71
N SER A 602 16.62 28.15 16.67
CA SER A 602 16.12 28.18 18.05
C SER A 602 17.22 28.00 19.06
N MET A 603 16.92 28.34 20.32
CA MET A 603 17.78 28.10 21.47
C MET A 603 16.99 27.47 22.62
N ALA A 604 17.68 26.64 23.40
CA ALA A 604 17.21 26.11 24.67
C ALA A 604 18.21 26.45 25.77
N VAL A 605 17.73 27.07 26.85
CA VAL A 605 18.53 27.43 28.02
C VAL A 605 18.27 26.47 29.17
N PHE A 606 19.29 26.22 29.99
CA PHE A 606 19.26 25.26 31.07
C PHE A 606 19.73 25.90 32.39
N PRO A 607 19.42 25.28 33.54
CA PRO A 607 20.04 25.66 34.81
C PRO A 607 21.57 25.56 34.74
N SER A 608 22.27 26.27 35.61
CA SER A 608 23.74 26.20 35.65
C SER A 608 24.22 24.81 36.09
N PHE A 609 24.90 24.07 35.19
CA PHE A 609 25.49 22.77 35.50
C PHE A 609 26.65 22.87 36.49
N THR A 610 27.42 23.97 36.40
CA THR A 610 28.71 24.14 37.08
C THR A 610 28.61 24.65 38.51
N ALA A 611 27.44 25.14 38.92
CA ALA A 611 27.25 25.75 40.23
C ALA A 611 27.22 24.72 41.36
N THR A 612 26.83 23.48 41.08
CA THR A 612 26.57 22.45 42.09
C THR A 612 27.05 21.06 41.67
N ASP A 613 26.74 20.66 40.43
CA ASP A 613 26.95 19.30 39.97
C ASP A 613 28.32 19.10 39.29
N VAL A 614 28.55 19.79 38.17
CA VAL A 614 29.70 19.59 37.26
C VAL A 614 30.77 20.66 37.53
N THR A 615 31.46 20.52 38.66
CA THR A 615 32.45 21.49 39.17
C THR A 615 33.84 21.34 38.54
N ALA A 616 34.78 22.26 38.81
CA ALA A 616 36.12 22.26 38.21
C ALA A 616 36.91 20.94 38.40
N GLY A 617 36.70 20.23 39.52
CA GLY A 617 37.34 18.94 39.82
C GLY A 617 36.65 17.71 39.20
N SER A 618 35.57 17.90 38.43
CA SER A 618 34.84 16.82 37.77
C SER A 618 35.46 16.48 36.42
N THR A 619 35.43 15.21 36.03
CA THR A 619 35.77 14.76 34.66
C THR A 619 34.50 14.29 33.97
N ILE A 620 34.06 15.02 32.94
CA ILE A 620 32.87 14.64 32.16
C ILE A 620 33.22 13.45 31.26
N THR A 621 32.43 12.39 31.37
CA THR A 621 32.57 11.15 30.59
C THR A 621 31.60 11.09 29.41
N GLY A 622 30.55 11.92 29.40
CA GLY A 622 29.55 11.93 28.34
C GLY A 622 28.59 13.11 28.40
N VAL A 623 28.17 13.60 27.23
CA VAL A 623 27.10 14.60 27.10
C VAL A 623 26.15 14.20 25.98
N TRP A 624 24.85 14.26 26.26
CA TRP A 624 23.79 14.03 25.29
C TRP A 624 22.77 15.16 25.33
N VAL A 625 22.22 15.49 24.16
CA VAL A 625 21.07 16.39 24.02
C VAL A 625 19.86 15.59 23.55
N TYR A 626 18.67 16.01 23.94
CA TYR A 626 17.42 15.42 23.49
C TYR A 626 16.50 16.51 22.99
N VAL A 627 15.75 16.19 21.95
CA VAL A 627 14.64 16.98 21.45
C VAL A 627 13.60 16.05 20.83
N TYR A 628 12.33 16.45 20.87
CA TYR A 628 11.22 15.76 20.21
C TYR A 628 10.69 16.60 19.05
N TYR A 629 10.73 16.09 17.82
CA TYR A 629 10.16 16.75 16.65
C TYR A 629 8.73 16.27 16.40
N ASP A 630 7.78 17.20 16.46
CA ASP A 630 6.38 16.93 16.08
C ASP A 630 6.23 16.91 14.56
N PHE A 631 7.02 17.73 13.87
CA PHE A 631 6.86 17.96 12.44
C PHE A 631 8.19 18.12 11.72
N TRP A 632 8.18 17.62 10.49
CA TRP A 632 9.16 17.87 9.44
C TRP A 632 8.43 18.22 8.14
N TYR A 633 9.01 19.10 7.32
CA TYR A 633 8.43 19.47 6.03
C TYR A 633 8.13 18.24 5.16
N TYR A 634 9.14 17.37 4.99
CA TYR A 634 8.97 16.14 4.22
C TYR A 634 8.28 15.06 5.07
N GLY A 635 7.42 14.29 4.40
CA GLY A 635 6.74 13.13 5.00
C GLY A 635 7.71 12.07 5.51
N SER A 636 8.86 11.93 4.84
CA SER A 636 9.93 11.01 5.20
C SER A 636 10.74 11.42 6.43
N GLY A 637 10.51 12.63 6.97
CA GLY A 637 11.28 13.15 8.10
C GLY A 637 12.25 14.27 7.72
N GLY A 638 13.29 14.47 8.54
CA GLY A 638 14.29 15.51 8.31
C GLY A 638 15.58 15.37 9.10
N ASP A 639 16.43 16.39 9.02
CA ASP A 639 17.75 16.42 9.63
C ASP A 639 17.88 17.58 10.63
N ALA A 640 18.20 17.25 11.88
CA ALA A 640 18.39 18.24 12.93
C ALA A 640 19.84 18.75 12.94
N TYR A 641 20.01 20.06 12.70
CA TYR A 641 21.30 20.72 12.91
C TYR A 641 21.37 21.27 14.34
N ILE A 642 22.34 20.80 15.11
CA ILE A 642 22.48 21.13 16.53
C ILE A 642 23.70 22.03 16.72
N GLY A 643 23.56 23.11 17.47
CA GLY A 643 24.68 23.95 17.91
C GLY A 643 24.71 24.07 19.42
N LEU A 644 25.79 24.60 19.99
CA LEU A 644 25.91 24.92 21.42
C LEU A 644 26.03 26.43 21.61
N HIS A 645 25.59 26.94 22.77
CA HIS A 645 25.77 28.33 23.14
C HIS A 645 26.12 28.50 24.62
N GLY A 646 26.69 29.66 24.98
CA GLY A 646 27.07 30.03 26.35
C GLY A 646 26.07 30.91 27.10
N GLN A 647 24.91 31.22 26.51
CA GLN A 647 23.92 32.11 27.12
C GLN A 647 23.34 31.54 28.43
N THR A 648 23.12 32.42 29.42
CA THR A 648 22.52 32.10 30.73
C THR A 648 21.00 32.31 30.78
N GLY A 649 20.42 32.89 29.73
CA GLY A 649 18.99 33.18 29.61
C GLY A 649 18.59 33.39 28.15
N LEU A 650 17.29 33.54 27.89
CA LEU A 650 16.76 33.74 26.54
C LEU A 650 17.18 35.10 25.98
N THR A 651 17.69 35.11 24.74
CA THR A 651 18.16 36.32 24.06
C THR A 651 17.10 36.92 23.14
N GLY A 652 17.17 38.23 22.87
CA GLY A 652 16.27 38.91 21.91
C GLY A 652 16.61 38.61 20.44
N THR A 653 17.86 38.22 20.18
CA THR A 653 18.36 37.82 18.86
C THR A 653 18.99 36.43 18.91
N ALA A 654 19.10 35.76 17.76
CA ALA A 654 19.69 34.43 17.67
C ALA A 654 21.11 34.42 18.28
N PRO A 655 21.41 33.53 19.24
CA PRO A 655 22.70 33.54 19.93
C PRO A 655 23.82 33.04 19.03
N THR A 656 25.01 33.63 19.17
CA THR A 656 26.23 33.09 18.56
C THR A 656 26.50 31.68 19.08
N LYS A 657 26.75 30.75 18.15
CA LYS A 657 27.11 29.37 18.48
C LYS A 657 28.55 29.33 18.99
N THR A 658 28.74 28.73 20.16
CA THR A 658 30.08 28.46 20.73
C THR A 658 30.70 27.19 20.14
N TYR A 659 29.86 26.31 19.59
CA TYR A 659 30.28 25.13 18.85
C TYR A 659 29.19 24.76 17.85
N SER A 660 29.59 24.41 16.64
CA SER A 660 28.70 23.89 15.60
C SER A 660 28.79 22.37 15.62
N HIS A 661 27.73 21.69 16.05
CA HIS A 661 27.68 20.24 16.07
C HIS A 661 27.16 19.69 14.74
N ALA A 662 27.53 18.45 14.43
CA ALA A 662 27.20 17.82 13.15
C ALA A 662 25.68 17.57 13.02
N LEU A 663 25.24 17.41 11.77
CA LEU A 663 23.88 17.02 11.41
C LEU A 663 23.52 15.68 12.06
N SER A 664 22.42 15.67 12.79
CA SER A 664 21.74 14.43 13.18
C SER A 664 20.67 14.15 12.13
N ALA A 665 20.96 13.22 11.22
CA ALA A 665 20.10 12.93 10.07
C ALA A 665 19.04 11.85 10.34
N GLY A 666 18.07 11.75 9.44
CA GLY A 666 17.11 10.63 9.39
C GLY A 666 16.18 10.59 10.61
N TRP A 667 15.59 11.75 10.94
CA TRP A 667 14.57 11.84 11.97
C TRP A 667 13.20 11.52 11.41
N PRO A 668 12.46 10.56 11.98
CA PRO A 668 11.05 10.41 11.65
C PRO A 668 10.22 11.59 12.19
N ARG A 669 8.99 11.75 11.69
CA ARG A 669 7.99 12.65 12.28
C ARG A 669 7.50 12.11 13.62
N ALA A 670 7.03 13.00 14.50
CA ALA A 670 6.54 12.66 15.85
C ALA A 670 7.51 11.74 16.63
N ALA A 671 8.78 12.16 16.75
CA ALA A 671 9.81 11.36 17.37
C ALA A 671 10.83 12.19 18.17
N GLY A 672 11.31 11.60 19.27
CA GLY A 672 12.38 12.16 20.07
C GLY A 672 13.59 11.25 20.14
N ARG A 673 14.78 11.84 20.07
CA ARG A 673 16.05 11.09 20.05
C ARG A 673 17.09 11.78 20.92
N TRP A 674 17.90 10.98 21.61
CA TRP A 674 19.12 11.45 22.26
C TRP A 674 20.28 11.47 21.27
N ILE A 675 20.97 12.60 21.17
CA ILE A 675 22.18 12.78 20.34
C ILE A 675 23.38 12.91 21.26
N LYS A 676 24.36 12.01 21.10
CA LYS A 676 25.63 12.09 21.83
C LYS A 676 26.52 13.16 21.19
N LEU A 677 27.00 14.09 22.00
CA LEU A 677 27.89 15.15 21.52
C LEU A 677 29.32 14.65 21.37
N ASN A 678 30.11 15.39 20.57
CA ASN A 678 31.53 15.10 20.39
C ASN A 678 32.28 15.31 21.73
N PRO A 679 33.15 14.36 22.17
CA PRO A 679 33.95 14.51 23.39
C PRO A 679 34.74 15.82 23.51
N ALA A 680 35.14 16.42 22.38
CA ALA A 680 35.82 17.73 22.37
C ALA A 680 34.97 18.88 22.96
N THR A 681 33.65 18.71 23.07
CA THR A 681 32.73 19.72 23.63
C THR A 681 32.56 19.60 25.14
N TYR A 682 32.95 18.47 25.75
CA TYR A 682 32.58 18.16 27.13
C TYR A 682 33.14 19.19 28.11
N ASP A 683 34.41 19.55 27.97
CA ASP A 683 35.05 20.55 28.84
C ASP A 683 34.38 21.93 28.77
N GLY A 684 33.72 22.27 27.65
CA GLY A 684 32.95 23.50 27.55
C GLY A 684 31.76 23.54 28.51
N PHE A 685 31.13 22.41 28.81
CA PHE A 685 30.05 22.33 29.81
C PHE A 685 30.60 22.44 31.24
N ARG A 686 31.80 21.93 31.50
CA ARG A 686 32.48 22.04 32.81
C ARG A 686 32.95 23.45 33.11
N THR A 687 33.46 24.15 32.09
CA THR A 687 33.94 25.54 32.23
C THR A 687 32.82 26.57 32.15
N GLY A 688 31.61 26.16 31.73
CA GLY A 688 30.47 27.05 31.53
C GLY A 688 30.49 27.81 30.21
N GLN A 689 31.40 27.45 29.29
CA GLN A 689 31.39 27.91 27.89
C GLN A 689 30.12 27.42 27.15
N HIS A 690 29.61 26.24 27.51
CA HIS A 690 28.35 25.70 26.99
C HIS A 690 27.32 25.62 28.12
N ARG A 691 26.17 26.25 27.89
CA ARG A 691 25.05 26.35 28.85
C ARG A 691 23.70 25.93 28.25
N GLY A 692 23.69 25.63 26.96
CA GLY A 692 22.52 25.19 26.24
C GLY A 692 22.86 24.86 24.79
N PHE A 693 21.82 24.54 24.02
CA PHE A 693 21.96 24.17 22.63
C PHE A 693 21.00 24.94 21.73
N THR A 694 21.35 25.01 20.45
CA THR A 694 20.54 25.59 19.38
C THR A 694 20.09 24.53 18.39
N LEU A 695 19.01 24.83 17.68
CA LEU A 695 18.58 24.10 16.49
C LEU A 695 18.64 25.03 15.28
N GLY A 696 19.03 24.52 14.12
CA GLY A 696 19.00 25.26 12.84
C GLY A 696 20.03 26.39 12.72
N GLY A 697 19.77 27.34 11.81
CA GLY A 697 20.63 28.51 11.56
C GLY A 697 22.00 28.18 10.97
N SER A 698 22.12 27.07 10.24
CA SER A 698 23.35 26.65 9.54
C SER A 698 23.29 26.93 8.04
N GLY A 699 22.18 27.46 7.53
CA GLY A 699 21.78 27.26 6.15
C GLY A 699 21.27 25.83 5.92
N GLY A 700 20.33 25.66 4.99
CA GLY A 700 19.70 24.39 4.62
C GLY A 700 18.39 24.61 3.88
N GLY A 701 17.89 23.56 3.22
CA GLY A 701 16.59 23.57 2.55
C GLY A 701 15.47 23.04 3.46
N TYR A 702 14.39 22.61 2.82
CA TYR A 702 13.21 22.09 3.51
C TYR A 702 13.46 20.79 4.28
N GLU A 703 14.54 20.07 3.98
CA GLU A 703 14.96 18.85 4.70
C GLU A 703 15.34 19.10 6.16
N ARG A 704 15.57 20.37 6.53
CA ARG A 704 15.85 20.78 7.92
C ARG A 704 14.70 21.54 8.56
N TYR A 705 13.62 21.76 7.80
CA TYR A 705 12.47 22.51 8.30
C TYR A 705 11.58 21.63 9.16
N GLY A 706 11.53 21.97 10.44
CA GLY A 706 10.76 21.25 11.44
C GLY A 706 10.59 22.09 12.70
N TYR A 707 9.68 21.63 13.57
CA TYR A 707 9.51 22.22 14.89
C TYR A 707 9.48 21.14 15.96
N ALA A 708 10.09 21.48 17.08
CA ALA A 708 10.46 20.52 18.11
C ALA A 708 10.21 21.08 19.51
N HIS A 709 10.13 20.21 20.52
CA HIS A 709 9.87 20.59 21.90
C HIS A 709 10.57 19.65 22.89
N ASN A 710 10.34 19.89 24.17
CA ASN A 710 10.89 19.14 25.31
C ASN A 710 12.43 18.96 25.28
N PRO A 711 13.22 20.03 25.05
CA PRO A 711 14.67 19.92 25.03
C PRO A 711 15.25 19.51 26.40
N LYS A 712 16.16 18.54 26.40
CA LYS A 712 16.87 18.06 27.60
C LYS A 712 18.36 17.93 27.34
N ILE A 713 19.16 17.98 28.41
CA ILE A 713 20.59 17.66 28.40
C ILE A 713 20.87 16.61 29.47
N ARG A 714 21.64 15.58 29.14
CA ARG A 714 22.17 14.58 30.07
C ARG A 714 23.69 14.68 30.10
N ILE A 715 24.28 14.72 31.29
CA ILE A 715 25.73 14.73 31.49
C ILE A 715 26.08 13.60 32.45
N THR A 716 27.13 12.84 32.10
CA THR A 716 27.75 11.86 33.00
C THR A 716 29.15 12.33 33.37
N TRP A 717 29.53 12.23 34.64
CA TRP A 717 30.84 12.69 35.11
C TRP A 717 31.34 11.93 36.35
N THR A 718 32.64 11.99 36.59
CA THR A 718 33.28 11.50 37.81
C THR A 718 33.69 12.69 38.68
N LYS A 719 33.44 12.66 39.99
CA LYS A 719 33.83 13.71 40.95
C LYS A 719 34.28 13.13 42.27
#